data_AF-A0A2D5YA95-F1
#
_entry.id   AF-A0A2D5YA95-F1
#
_cell.length_a   1.000
_cell.length_b   1.000
_cell.length_c   1.000
_cell.angle_alpha   90.00
_cell.angle_beta   90.00
_cell.angle_gamma   90.00
#
_symmetry.space_group_name_H-M   'P 1'
#
loop_
_entity.id
_entity.type
_entity.pdbx_description
1 polymer ?
#
loop_
_entity_poly.entity_id
_entity_poly.type
_entity_poly.pdbx_seq_one_letter_code
_entity_poly.pdbx_strand_id
1 'polypeptide(L)'
;MLVASALSGVNTWEFDWSTHLGLSAPNTVGDTDPSSIQHLYELNAAGSTESLLTTSSAGNSYDGDLIELGFFDTDGTIDGGSYTPNEDHTDLFKGIWTPLTSKTKIGRDWSGTTVDAGEFYFYTKFQLDAGNAGNAVNNYSISNLSSNQLDNDNLGDSSNPNTLEYRLNGLTDDTLIGIRFYDATSATSGSTRYNTIMNPNWDWVGGEMMTLHKTDGTGLNTDLVFEFDNTSADSGSKIGTSDASISGLTNGDFVATVTYFDGSETINVGDSGGGIGSSVFSGLNGSGKLYGGQDGNVVTIHSQSGNTGASAYEFDGDFYRAATGTDSTDLTIVKSGTGDQILSGNLNLADSTDNGSASGGLKIAAGKLTLKPGSNSQTVEYLEGSGTLVLDNTGASNNIVTLGFANNTASSFSGNVELAGSGSEAKIGVSSGSTDADYNNVQTISGVVSGSEKLVKEGVGALKLSGTNTFDSDVEINGGRIIAASAQALGDTGNTIVINTGKLEVASGTTLNSGYTIQGDSDGSGRSFVGGDGTIGGSVTIGSANNEIDVVAPGEGLSTSINHDKKQAPRGHGGDSTLAVGNFTVGTLTFNDGGVYDWEIDNFGGSEGTNWDLLNFTTLNLTDKTDTFTINVLGLDPTTDLSGSPTGDNLWTQGGTQWKFLQGSTINWGGGSQWSDAEIKSYFDVRYDDIAYQENMWGADWYVSYNSGAFYLQFSAVPEPSTYMMVTGLLMVPGISYVRRLRNKKAEANVDESPLP
;
A
#
# COMPACT_ATOMS: atom_id res chain seq x y z
N MET A 1 -32.86 -51.11 13.94
CA MET A 1 -33.74 -51.40 15.09
C MET A 1 -32.84 -51.80 16.26
N LEU A 2 -32.22 -50.81 16.90
CA LEU A 2 -31.45 -50.94 18.13
C LEU A 2 -32.23 -50.20 19.22
N VAL A 3 -32.30 -50.79 20.40
CA VAL A 3 -33.17 -50.39 21.51
C VAL A 3 -32.55 -49.17 22.19
N ALA A 4 -33.19 -48.02 22.07
CA ALA A 4 -32.99 -46.90 22.98
C ALA A 4 -33.54 -47.30 24.36
N SER A 5 -32.67 -47.72 25.28
CA SER A 5 -33.05 -47.87 26.69
C SER A 5 -32.85 -46.54 27.39
N ALA A 6 -33.92 -45.75 27.44
CA ALA A 6 -34.03 -44.60 28.34
C ALA A 6 -34.06 -45.09 29.79
N LEU A 7 -32.94 -44.96 30.51
CA LEU A 7 -32.83 -45.06 31.97
C LEU A 7 -31.59 -44.25 32.40
N SER A 8 -31.82 -43.06 32.97
CA SER A 8 -30.85 -42.00 33.35
C SER A 8 -30.13 -41.37 32.15
N GLY A 9 -30.57 -40.18 31.73
CA GLY A 9 -30.23 -39.52 30.47
C GLY A 9 -28.78 -39.00 30.38
N VAL A 10 -27.83 -39.93 30.18
CA VAL A 10 -26.43 -39.62 29.90
C VAL A 10 -26.20 -39.73 28.39
N ASN A 11 -25.87 -38.62 27.74
CA ASN A 11 -25.38 -38.63 26.36
C ASN A 11 -23.89 -38.99 26.38
N THR A 12 -23.44 -39.75 25.37
CA THR A 12 -22.07 -40.25 25.30
C THR A 12 -21.58 -40.21 23.87
N TRP A 13 -20.40 -39.63 23.68
CA TRP A 13 -19.68 -39.58 22.41
C TRP A 13 -18.28 -40.13 22.60
N GLU A 14 -17.81 -40.93 21.66
CA GLU A 14 -16.54 -41.65 21.71
C GLU A 14 -15.79 -41.40 20.41
N PHE A 15 -14.51 -41.04 20.49
CA PHE A 15 -13.69 -40.69 19.33
C PHE A 15 -12.35 -41.40 19.41
N ASP A 16 -11.96 -42.04 18.31
CA ASP A 16 -10.63 -42.62 18.12
C ASP A 16 -9.86 -41.74 17.15
N TRP A 17 -8.72 -41.20 17.61
CA TRP A 17 -7.93 -40.27 16.80
C TRP A 17 -6.44 -40.60 16.90
N SER A 18 -5.77 -40.73 15.74
CA SER A 18 -4.38 -41.19 15.68
C SER A 18 -3.64 -40.78 14.42
N THR A 19 -2.31 -40.93 14.46
CA THR A 19 -1.47 -40.81 13.26
C THR A 19 -1.86 -41.87 12.21
N HIS A 20 -1.89 -43.15 12.57
CA HIS A 20 -2.16 -44.28 11.64
C HIS A 20 -2.95 -45.43 12.31
N LEU A 21 -3.33 -46.43 11.50
CA LEU A 21 -3.93 -47.71 11.92
C LEU A 21 -2.93 -48.84 11.62
N GLY A 22 -2.50 -49.61 12.62
CA GLY A 22 -1.65 -50.78 12.39
C GLY A 22 -0.99 -51.39 13.64
N LEU A 23 -0.16 -52.43 13.48
CA LEU A 23 0.53 -53.14 14.59
C LEU A 23 1.42 -52.25 15.45
N SER A 24 1.87 -51.13 14.87
CA SER A 24 2.68 -50.09 15.53
C SER A 24 1.81 -49.07 16.28
N ALA A 25 0.52 -48.95 15.93
CA ALA A 25 -0.47 -48.18 16.67
C ALA A 25 -1.04 -49.03 17.83
N PRO A 26 -1.45 -48.43 18.96
CA PRO A 26 -2.01 -49.18 20.09
C PRO A 26 -3.31 -49.94 19.80
N ASN A 27 -3.91 -49.77 18.61
CA ASN A 27 -5.15 -50.41 18.20
C ASN A 27 -4.92 -51.44 17.06
N THR A 28 -5.28 -52.70 17.30
CA THR A 28 -5.17 -53.83 16.35
C THR A 28 -6.41 -54.03 15.48
N VAL A 29 -7.29 -53.03 15.37
CA VAL A 29 -8.55 -53.16 14.62
C VAL A 29 -8.33 -52.79 13.14
N GLY A 30 -8.23 -53.81 12.29
CA GLY A 30 -8.27 -53.66 10.82
C GLY A 30 -6.96 -53.13 10.24
N ASP A 31 -6.00 -54.02 10.05
CA ASP A 31 -4.58 -53.70 10.05
C ASP A 31 -3.99 -53.58 8.63
N THR A 32 -3.47 -52.39 8.32
CA THR A 32 -2.50 -52.15 7.25
C THR A 32 -1.61 -51.00 7.72
N ASP A 33 -0.50 -51.35 8.38
CA ASP A 33 0.56 -50.37 8.68
C ASP A 33 0.95 -49.63 7.38
N PRO A 34 0.80 -48.30 7.31
CA PRO A 34 1.24 -47.55 6.15
C PRO A 34 2.77 -47.62 6.06
N SER A 35 3.30 -47.88 4.86
CA SER A 35 4.75 -48.01 4.66
C SER A 35 5.55 -46.72 4.84
N SER A 36 4.86 -45.58 4.93
CA SER A 36 5.42 -44.26 5.21
C SER A 36 4.52 -43.56 6.22
N ILE A 37 4.91 -43.60 7.50
CA ILE A 37 4.20 -42.89 8.56
C ILE A 37 4.57 -41.40 8.46
N GLN A 38 3.56 -40.54 8.43
CA GLN A 38 3.76 -39.10 8.53
C GLN A 38 3.75 -38.67 9.99
N HIS A 39 4.85 -38.09 10.45
CA HIS A 39 4.97 -37.55 11.80
C HIS A 39 4.60 -36.08 11.87
N LEU A 40 4.35 -35.60 13.09
CA LEU A 40 4.20 -34.19 13.43
C LEU A 40 5.55 -33.61 13.88
N TYR A 41 5.81 -32.38 13.47
CA TYR A 41 7.12 -31.73 13.61
C TYR A 41 7.02 -30.37 14.30
N GLU A 42 8.08 -30.04 15.03
CA GLU A 42 8.40 -28.72 15.58
C GLU A 42 9.56 -28.06 14.83
N LEU A 43 9.74 -26.77 15.08
CA LEU A 43 10.87 -25.99 14.58
C LEU A 43 11.70 -25.45 15.74
N ASN A 44 13.02 -25.38 15.53
CA ASN A 44 13.87 -24.60 16.42
C ASN A 44 13.50 -23.09 16.39
N ALA A 45 14.04 -22.32 17.34
CA ALA A 45 13.81 -20.87 17.41
C ALA A 45 14.17 -20.12 16.11
N ALA A 46 15.21 -20.59 15.40
CA ALA A 46 15.63 -20.03 14.12
C ALA A 46 14.65 -20.30 12.97
N GLY A 47 13.77 -21.30 13.10
CA GLY A 47 12.83 -21.72 12.04
C GLY A 47 13.45 -22.60 10.95
N SER A 48 14.72 -23.01 11.09
CA SER A 48 15.51 -23.64 10.02
C SER A 48 15.74 -25.15 10.19
N THR A 49 15.27 -25.75 11.29
CA THR A 49 15.48 -27.17 11.58
C THR A 49 14.19 -27.80 12.07
N GLU A 50 13.74 -28.82 11.36
CA GLU A 50 12.57 -29.63 11.69
C GLU A 50 12.99 -30.79 12.61
N SER A 51 12.30 -30.93 13.74
CA SER A 51 12.44 -32.04 14.69
C SER A 51 11.07 -32.66 14.94
N LEU A 52 11.03 -33.92 15.35
CA LEU A 52 9.77 -34.56 15.74
C LEU A 52 9.25 -33.95 17.04
N LEU A 53 7.93 -33.79 17.14
CA LEU A 53 7.31 -33.37 18.40
C LEU A 53 7.68 -34.32 19.55
N THR A 54 7.96 -33.74 20.70
CA THR A 54 8.48 -34.43 21.87
C THR A 54 7.45 -35.39 22.45
N THR A 55 7.86 -36.65 22.60
CA THR A 55 7.09 -37.71 23.27
C THR A 55 7.26 -37.62 24.79
N SER A 56 6.18 -37.88 25.53
CA SER A 56 6.21 -37.91 26.99
C SER A 56 7.15 -39.02 27.50
N SER A 57 7.82 -38.75 28.61
CA SER A 57 8.57 -39.76 29.35
C SER A 57 7.64 -40.88 29.82
N ALA A 58 8.17 -42.10 29.89
CA ALA A 58 7.39 -43.27 30.34
C ALA A 58 6.71 -43.03 31.70
N GLY A 59 5.43 -43.40 31.79
CA GLY A 59 4.58 -43.18 32.96
C GLY A 59 3.83 -41.84 32.94
N ASN A 60 3.34 -41.40 34.10
CA ASN A 60 2.46 -40.23 34.23
C ASN A 60 3.22 -38.90 34.30
N SER A 61 4.15 -38.66 33.37
CA SER A 61 5.05 -37.49 33.39
C SER A 61 4.44 -36.21 32.78
N TYR A 62 3.50 -36.33 31.82
CA TYR A 62 2.82 -35.22 31.13
C TYR A 62 3.77 -34.14 30.56
N ASP A 63 4.92 -34.56 30.05
CA ASP A 63 6.04 -33.72 29.62
C ASP A 63 6.27 -33.73 28.10
N GLY A 64 5.46 -34.46 27.33
CA GLY A 64 5.45 -34.37 25.86
C GLY A 64 4.67 -33.15 25.37
N ASP A 65 4.75 -32.92 24.06
CA ASP A 65 4.10 -31.78 23.42
C ASP A 65 2.58 -31.89 23.41
N LEU A 66 1.89 -30.74 23.47
CA LEU A 66 0.44 -30.66 23.54
C LEU A 66 -0.18 -31.03 22.19
N ILE A 67 -1.23 -31.83 22.24
CA ILE A 67 -2.11 -32.11 21.11
C ILE A 67 -3.53 -32.16 21.64
N GLU A 68 -4.52 -31.62 20.96
CA GLU A 68 -5.89 -31.51 21.47
C GLU A 68 -6.95 -31.67 20.38
N LEU A 69 -8.12 -32.17 20.78
CA LEU A 69 -9.34 -32.09 19.98
C LEU A 69 -10.03 -30.75 20.23
N GLY A 70 -10.75 -30.25 19.23
CA GLY A 70 -11.52 -29.02 19.34
C GLY A 70 -12.41 -28.80 18.12
N PHE A 71 -13.09 -27.65 18.11
CA PHE A 71 -13.94 -27.18 17.02
C PHE A 71 -13.72 -25.68 16.82
N PHE A 72 -14.21 -25.12 15.71
CA PHE A 72 -14.23 -23.66 15.51
C PHE A 72 -15.57 -23.05 15.89
N ASP A 73 -15.53 -21.97 16.66
CA ASP A 73 -16.70 -21.25 17.15
C ASP A 73 -16.92 -19.95 16.38
N THR A 74 -18.10 -19.81 15.77
CA THR A 74 -18.37 -18.81 14.72
C THR A 74 -19.01 -17.52 15.23
N ASP A 75 -19.46 -17.47 16.49
CA ASP A 75 -20.03 -16.24 17.06
C ASP A 75 -18.97 -15.21 17.48
N GLY A 76 -17.70 -15.61 17.50
CA GLY A 76 -16.56 -14.72 17.72
C GLY A 76 -16.42 -14.22 19.15
N THR A 77 -17.14 -14.80 20.11
CA THR A 77 -17.02 -14.47 21.53
C THR A 77 -16.47 -15.64 22.33
N ILE A 78 -15.48 -15.40 23.20
CA ILE A 78 -15.16 -16.36 24.26
C ILE A 78 -16.17 -16.13 25.39
N ASP A 79 -17.41 -16.57 25.22
CA ASP A 79 -18.41 -16.49 26.29
C ASP A 79 -18.61 -17.83 26.97
N GLY A 80 -18.53 -17.82 28.31
CA GLY A 80 -18.64 -19.01 29.15
C GLY A 80 -20.07 -19.54 29.28
N GLY A 81 -20.88 -19.51 28.21
CA GLY A 81 -22.31 -19.82 28.28
C GLY A 81 -23.07 -20.05 26.96
N SER A 82 -22.54 -19.65 25.80
CA SER A 82 -23.11 -19.94 24.48
C SER A 82 -21.96 -20.24 23.52
N TYR A 83 -22.14 -21.20 22.61
CA TYR A 83 -21.16 -21.54 21.59
C TYR A 83 -21.93 -21.76 20.29
N THR A 84 -21.38 -21.29 19.17
CA THR A 84 -21.98 -21.43 17.84
C THR A 84 -21.01 -22.19 16.93
N PRO A 85 -21.00 -23.53 17.00
CA PRO A 85 -20.02 -24.33 16.29
C PRO A 85 -20.09 -24.16 14.78
N ASN A 86 -18.94 -24.33 14.12
CA ASN A 86 -18.88 -24.37 12.67
C ASN A 86 -19.48 -25.67 12.13
N GLU A 87 -20.51 -25.52 11.32
CA GLU A 87 -21.19 -26.60 10.57
C GLU A 87 -20.98 -26.44 9.05
N ASP A 88 -20.04 -25.57 8.62
CA ASP A 88 -19.72 -25.35 7.21
C ASP A 88 -18.57 -26.26 6.74
N HIS A 89 -18.93 -27.34 6.06
CA HIS A 89 -17.99 -28.33 5.51
C HIS A 89 -17.18 -27.82 4.30
N THR A 90 -17.36 -26.56 3.89
CA THR A 90 -16.54 -25.91 2.85
C THR A 90 -15.53 -24.93 3.43
N ASP A 91 -15.89 -24.25 4.52
CA ASP A 91 -15.03 -23.29 5.24
C ASP A 91 -14.65 -23.85 6.62
N LEU A 92 -13.80 -24.89 6.64
CA LEU A 92 -13.53 -25.70 7.84
C LEU A 92 -12.96 -24.92 9.04
N PHE A 93 -12.28 -23.80 8.80
CA PHE A 93 -11.60 -22.99 9.82
C PHE A 93 -12.33 -21.68 10.14
N LYS A 94 -13.62 -21.58 9.80
CA LYS A 94 -14.43 -20.41 10.12
C LYS A 94 -14.69 -20.34 11.63
N GLY A 95 -14.30 -19.24 12.26
CA GLY A 95 -14.49 -18.99 13.69
C GLY A 95 -13.19 -18.95 14.50
N ILE A 96 -13.29 -19.14 15.81
CA ILE A 96 -12.17 -19.19 16.75
C ILE A 96 -12.03 -20.61 17.28
N TRP A 97 -10.81 -21.14 17.29
CA TRP A 97 -10.57 -22.48 17.82
C TRP A 97 -10.93 -22.59 19.31
N THR A 98 -11.77 -23.58 19.61
CA THR A 98 -12.26 -23.87 20.95
C THR A 98 -11.93 -25.32 21.31
N PRO A 99 -11.04 -25.55 22.30
CA PRO A 99 -10.60 -26.91 22.62
C PRO A 99 -11.69 -27.75 23.31
N LEU A 100 -11.66 -29.05 23.11
CA LEU A 100 -12.47 -30.06 23.80
C LEU A 100 -11.62 -30.94 24.73
N THR A 101 -10.30 -30.84 24.66
CA THR A 101 -9.33 -31.49 25.57
C THR A 101 -8.25 -30.50 25.99
N SER A 102 -7.65 -30.63 27.18
CA SER A 102 -6.56 -29.76 27.70
C SER A 102 -5.32 -30.51 28.20
N LYS A 103 -5.41 -31.82 28.46
CA LYS A 103 -4.32 -32.61 29.08
C LYS A 103 -3.67 -33.64 28.16
N THR A 104 -4.06 -33.68 26.90
CA THR A 104 -3.57 -34.64 25.90
C THR A 104 -2.16 -34.25 25.44
N LYS A 105 -1.17 -35.13 25.69
CA LYS A 105 0.26 -34.91 25.35
C LYS A 105 0.77 -36.05 24.47
N ILE A 106 1.54 -35.72 23.44
CA ILE A 106 2.21 -36.69 22.57
C ILE A 106 3.01 -37.67 23.43
N GLY A 107 2.97 -38.95 23.06
CA GLY A 107 3.74 -39.95 23.78
C GLY A 107 3.24 -40.40 25.14
N ARG A 108 2.12 -39.84 25.62
CA ARG A 108 1.56 -40.20 26.93
C ARG A 108 1.42 -41.72 27.01
N ASP A 109 2.24 -42.40 27.81
CA ASP A 109 2.25 -43.86 27.91
C ASP A 109 1.57 -44.29 29.21
N TRP A 110 0.36 -44.85 29.08
CA TRP A 110 -0.23 -45.62 30.16
C TRP A 110 -0.19 -47.10 29.80
N SER A 111 0.68 -47.84 30.51
CA SER A 111 0.88 -49.32 30.52
C SER A 111 2.13 -49.91 29.85
N GLY A 112 3.13 -49.09 29.51
CA GLY A 112 4.46 -49.57 29.09
C GLY A 112 4.59 -49.87 27.61
N THR A 113 3.75 -49.21 26.80
CA THR A 113 3.78 -49.22 25.33
C THR A 113 4.08 -47.80 24.87
N THR A 114 5.19 -47.61 24.17
CA THR A 114 5.64 -46.28 23.75
C THR A 114 4.96 -45.87 22.44
N VAL A 115 4.47 -44.64 22.38
CA VAL A 115 4.18 -43.96 21.11
C VAL A 115 5.42 -43.13 20.77
N ASP A 116 5.89 -43.24 19.54
CA ASP A 116 7.12 -42.60 19.11
C ASP A 116 6.95 -41.06 18.98
N ALA A 117 8.06 -40.34 18.97
CA ALA A 117 8.06 -38.89 18.79
C ALA A 117 7.39 -38.50 17.47
N GLY A 118 6.55 -37.46 17.50
CA GLY A 118 5.75 -37.03 16.35
C GLY A 118 4.55 -37.92 16.02
N GLU A 119 4.26 -38.97 16.80
CA GLU A 119 3.07 -39.81 16.66
C GLU A 119 2.07 -39.61 17.81
N PHE A 120 0.79 -39.84 17.55
CA PHE A 120 -0.23 -39.86 18.61
C PHE A 120 -1.28 -40.94 18.38
N TYR A 121 -1.89 -41.36 19.48
CA TYR A 121 -3.10 -42.16 19.50
C TYR A 121 -3.87 -41.82 20.77
N PHE A 122 -5.16 -41.55 20.63
CA PHE A 122 -6.06 -41.30 21.75
C PHE A 122 -7.44 -41.87 21.46
N TYR A 123 -8.03 -42.43 22.50
CA TYR A 123 -9.45 -42.67 22.61
C TYR A 123 -10.01 -41.67 23.61
N THR A 124 -10.92 -40.81 23.16
CA THR A 124 -11.55 -39.79 23.99
C THR A 124 -13.03 -40.08 24.13
N LYS A 125 -13.54 -39.99 25.36
CA LYS A 125 -14.96 -40.12 25.66
C LYS A 125 -15.49 -38.89 26.35
N PHE A 126 -16.57 -38.36 25.81
CA PHE A 126 -17.35 -37.27 26.38
C PHE A 126 -18.66 -37.80 26.92
N GLN A 127 -18.99 -37.48 28.18
CA GLN A 127 -20.26 -37.84 28.79
C GLN A 127 -20.95 -36.61 29.39
N LEU A 128 -22.21 -36.43 29.05
CA LEU A 128 -23.06 -35.35 29.56
C LEU A 128 -24.28 -35.96 30.27
N ASP A 129 -24.38 -35.75 31.58
CA ASP A 129 -25.52 -36.21 32.41
C ASP A 129 -26.56 -35.11 32.57
N ALA A 130 -27.71 -35.23 31.89
CA ALA A 130 -28.77 -34.22 31.88
C ALA A 130 -29.53 -34.09 33.23
N GLY A 131 -29.19 -34.88 34.26
CA GLY A 131 -30.00 -35.03 35.47
C GLY A 131 -29.48 -34.34 36.75
N ASN A 132 -28.28 -33.77 36.79
CA ASN A 132 -27.68 -33.30 38.05
C ASN A 132 -26.91 -31.98 37.88
N ALA A 133 -27.49 -30.88 38.40
CA ALA A 133 -27.02 -29.49 38.22
C ALA A 133 -25.74 -29.14 39.02
N GLY A 134 -24.72 -29.99 39.00
CA GLY A 134 -23.44 -29.72 39.67
C GLY A 134 -22.38 -30.84 39.64
N ASN A 135 -22.52 -31.87 38.80
CA ASN A 135 -21.56 -32.98 38.62
C ASN A 135 -22.12 -33.88 37.51
N ALA A 136 -21.41 -34.34 36.48
CA ALA A 136 -20.01 -34.22 36.15
C ALA A 136 -19.91 -34.46 34.65
N VAL A 137 -19.43 -33.48 33.87
CA VAL A 137 -18.93 -33.79 32.54
C VAL A 137 -17.66 -34.61 32.76
N ASN A 138 -17.72 -35.91 32.49
CA ASN A 138 -16.54 -36.74 32.47
C ASN A 138 -16.01 -36.71 31.05
N ASN A 139 -14.94 -35.96 30.85
CA ASN A 139 -14.07 -36.11 29.70
C ASN A 139 -12.85 -36.88 30.15
N TYR A 140 -12.58 -38.00 29.48
CA TYR A 140 -11.33 -38.69 29.64
C TYR A 140 -10.74 -39.02 28.29
N SER A 141 -9.44 -38.77 28.18
CA SER A 141 -8.64 -39.11 27.02
C SER A 141 -7.59 -40.12 27.45
N ILE A 142 -7.59 -41.29 26.82
CA ILE A 142 -6.65 -42.37 27.11
C ILE A 142 -5.85 -42.64 25.84
N SER A 143 -4.53 -42.65 25.96
CA SER A 143 -3.61 -42.95 24.87
C SER A 143 -3.38 -44.45 24.64
N ASN A 144 -4.05 -45.32 25.40
CA ASN A 144 -3.98 -46.77 25.29
C ASN A 144 -5.26 -47.44 25.81
N LEU A 145 -5.97 -48.15 24.92
CA LEU A 145 -7.22 -48.89 25.19
C LEU A 145 -7.10 -50.01 26.25
N SER A 146 -5.91 -50.51 26.53
CA SER A 146 -5.71 -51.68 27.40
C SER A 146 -5.70 -51.35 28.90
N SER A 147 -5.77 -50.07 29.27
CA SER A 147 -5.72 -49.62 30.66
C SER A 147 -7.08 -49.14 31.19
N ASN A 148 -7.52 -49.70 32.31
CA ASN A 148 -8.77 -49.33 32.99
C ASN A 148 -8.64 -48.06 33.88
N GLN A 149 -7.59 -47.23 33.70
CA GLN A 149 -7.44 -45.99 34.48
C GLN A 149 -7.85 -44.77 33.65
N LEU A 150 -8.97 -44.16 34.04
CA LEU A 150 -9.53 -42.94 33.48
C LEU A 150 -8.71 -41.74 33.99
N ASP A 151 -8.17 -40.92 33.09
CA ASP A 151 -7.70 -39.59 33.46
C ASP A 151 -8.75 -38.54 33.10
N ASN A 152 -9.23 -37.82 34.12
CA ASN A 152 -10.21 -36.78 33.92
C ASN A 152 -9.52 -35.52 33.36
N ASP A 153 -9.89 -35.16 32.14
CA ASP A 153 -9.55 -33.90 31.52
C ASP A 153 -10.61 -32.87 31.88
N ASN A 154 -10.23 -31.88 32.69
CA ASN A 154 -11.14 -30.83 33.13
C ASN A 154 -10.80 -29.57 32.34
N LEU A 155 -11.68 -29.18 31.42
CA LEU A 155 -11.66 -27.87 30.78
C LEU A 155 -12.45 -26.89 31.66
N GLY A 156 -11.73 -25.94 32.27
CA GLY A 156 -12.28 -24.92 33.17
C GLY A 156 -11.22 -24.38 34.12
N ASP A 157 -11.55 -23.30 34.84
CA ASP A 157 -10.72 -22.78 35.93
C ASP A 157 -11.31 -23.17 37.30
N SER A 158 -10.62 -22.78 38.38
CA SER A 158 -11.08 -23.07 39.75
C SER A 158 -12.43 -22.43 40.14
N SER A 159 -12.91 -21.46 39.38
CA SER A 159 -14.13 -20.68 39.63
C SER A 159 -15.33 -21.15 38.80
N ASN A 160 -15.09 -21.75 37.63
CA ASN A 160 -16.09 -22.40 36.79
C ASN A 160 -15.50 -23.69 36.17
N PRO A 161 -15.63 -24.84 36.87
CA PRO A 161 -14.97 -26.08 36.48
C PRO A 161 -15.56 -26.79 35.24
N ASN A 162 -16.66 -26.28 34.65
CA ASN A 162 -17.37 -26.92 33.55
C ASN A 162 -17.56 -26.00 32.32
N THR A 163 -16.51 -25.31 31.83
CA THR A 163 -16.61 -24.65 30.51
C THR A 163 -16.89 -25.68 29.41
N LEU A 164 -16.48 -26.93 29.62
CA LEU A 164 -16.80 -28.06 28.73
C LEU A 164 -18.30 -28.35 28.61
N GLU A 165 -19.08 -28.20 29.68
CA GLU A 165 -20.52 -28.47 29.63
C GLU A 165 -21.22 -27.54 28.65
N TYR A 166 -20.88 -26.26 28.69
CA TYR A 166 -21.39 -25.27 27.75
C TYR A 166 -20.97 -25.56 26.32
N ARG A 167 -19.70 -25.96 26.11
CA ARG A 167 -19.21 -26.38 24.78
C ARG A 167 -20.02 -27.55 24.25
N LEU A 168 -20.11 -28.64 25.02
CA LEU A 168 -20.85 -29.85 24.64
C LEU A 168 -22.33 -29.60 24.38
N ASN A 169 -22.96 -28.69 25.13
CA ASN A 169 -24.36 -28.31 24.91
C ASN A 169 -24.59 -27.53 23.60
N GLY A 170 -23.53 -26.89 23.07
CA GLY A 170 -23.59 -26.17 21.79
C GLY A 170 -23.38 -27.07 20.57
N LEU A 171 -22.71 -28.22 20.73
CA LEU A 171 -22.38 -29.13 19.61
C LEU A 171 -23.62 -29.86 19.08
N THR A 172 -23.63 -30.04 17.76
CA THR A 172 -24.66 -30.73 16.98
C THR A 172 -24.03 -31.89 16.20
N ASP A 173 -24.85 -32.78 15.63
CA ASP A 173 -24.35 -33.88 14.79
C ASP A 173 -23.60 -33.39 13.53
N ASP A 174 -23.83 -32.14 13.09
CA ASP A 174 -23.17 -31.54 11.92
C ASP A 174 -21.95 -30.68 12.30
N THR A 175 -21.58 -30.63 13.58
CA THR A 175 -20.44 -29.83 14.04
C THR A 175 -19.12 -30.46 13.61
N LEU A 176 -18.29 -29.69 12.91
CA LEU A 176 -16.96 -30.12 12.52
C LEU A 176 -15.99 -30.13 13.71
N ILE A 177 -15.20 -31.20 13.81
CA ILE A 177 -14.13 -31.33 14.79
C ILE A 177 -12.76 -31.51 14.15
N GLY A 178 -11.73 -31.08 14.87
CA GLY A 178 -10.35 -31.12 14.39
C GLY A 178 -9.34 -31.53 15.45
N ILE A 179 -8.10 -31.60 15.01
CA ILE A 179 -6.94 -31.92 15.84
C ILE A 179 -5.96 -30.76 15.75
N ARG A 180 -5.56 -30.18 16.88
CA ARG A 180 -4.50 -29.16 16.94
C ARG A 180 -3.30 -29.72 17.68
N PHE A 181 -2.11 -29.51 17.13
CA PHE A 181 -0.85 -29.92 17.74
C PHE A 181 0.06 -28.72 17.94
N TYR A 182 0.85 -28.75 19.01
CA TYR A 182 1.71 -27.66 19.45
C TYR A 182 3.15 -28.13 19.61
N ASP A 183 4.13 -27.23 19.51
CA ASP A 183 5.56 -27.49 19.77
C ASP A 183 5.95 -27.28 21.25
N ALA A 184 4.99 -27.40 22.16
CA ALA A 184 5.21 -27.15 23.57
C ALA A 184 4.27 -27.96 24.46
N THR A 185 4.68 -28.15 25.71
CA THR A 185 3.87 -28.80 26.74
C THR A 185 2.67 -27.95 27.19
N SER A 186 2.56 -26.69 26.78
CA SER A 186 1.41 -25.81 27.01
C SER A 186 1.42 -24.65 26.04
N ALA A 187 0.25 -24.17 25.62
CA ALA A 187 0.12 -22.99 24.77
C ALA A 187 0.50 -21.71 25.51
N THR A 188 1.57 -21.05 25.06
CA THR A 188 2.08 -19.78 25.60
C THR A 188 2.24 -18.78 24.47
N SER A 189 1.68 -17.58 24.64
CA SER A 189 1.69 -16.53 23.62
C SER A 189 3.11 -16.20 23.15
N GLY A 190 3.31 -16.13 21.84
CA GLY A 190 4.58 -15.87 21.16
C GLY A 190 5.58 -17.03 21.18
N SER A 191 5.68 -17.79 22.28
CA SER A 191 6.70 -18.83 22.44
C SER A 191 6.30 -20.19 21.87
N THR A 192 5.01 -20.47 21.80
CA THR A 192 4.48 -21.73 21.27
C THR A 192 4.03 -21.55 19.83
N ARG A 193 4.26 -22.56 19.00
CA ARG A 193 3.69 -22.71 17.66
C ARG A 193 2.76 -23.89 17.61
N TYR A 194 1.84 -23.85 16.66
CA TYR A 194 0.87 -24.90 16.41
C TYR A 194 0.54 -25.03 14.92
N ASN A 195 -0.18 -26.09 14.57
CA ASN A 195 -1.03 -26.11 13.38
C ASN A 195 -2.28 -26.94 13.70
N THR A 196 -3.34 -26.72 12.93
CA THR A 196 -4.63 -27.39 13.12
C THR A 196 -4.98 -28.18 11.88
N ILE A 197 -5.46 -29.40 12.08
CA ILE A 197 -5.86 -30.35 11.06
C ILE A 197 -7.38 -30.50 11.14
N MET A 198 -8.05 -30.27 10.01
CA MET A 198 -9.47 -30.52 9.83
C MET A 198 -9.68 -31.55 8.73
N ASN A 199 -10.84 -32.18 8.73
CA ASN A 199 -11.33 -33.00 7.63
C ASN A 199 -12.83 -32.70 7.46
N PRO A 200 -13.33 -32.52 6.23
CA PRO A 200 -14.77 -32.26 6.00
C PRO A 200 -15.68 -33.43 6.39
N ASN A 201 -15.14 -34.59 6.76
CA ASN A 201 -15.88 -35.77 7.21
C ASN A 201 -15.66 -36.07 8.70
N TRP A 202 -15.12 -35.14 9.49
CA TRP A 202 -14.96 -35.30 10.93
C TRP A 202 -16.04 -34.50 11.66
N ASP A 203 -17.12 -35.18 12.02
CA ASP A 203 -18.34 -34.60 12.56
C ASP A 203 -18.59 -35.06 14.00
N TRP A 204 -19.31 -34.25 14.77
CA TRP A 204 -19.65 -34.56 16.16
C TRP A 204 -20.80 -35.59 16.29
N VAL A 205 -20.72 -36.71 15.58
CA VAL A 205 -21.68 -37.83 15.70
C VAL A 205 -21.21 -38.93 16.65
N GLY A 206 -19.90 -39.01 16.90
CA GLY A 206 -19.26 -40.07 17.69
C GLY A 206 -19.15 -41.42 16.94
N GLY A 207 -18.23 -42.26 17.40
CA GLY A 207 -17.86 -43.51 16.72
C GLY A 207 -17.02 -43.31 15.46
N GLU A 208 -16.53 -42.08 15.24
CA GLU A 208 -15.66 -41.73 14.12
C GLU A 208 -14.20 -42.10 14.39
N MET A 209 -13.52 -42.50 13.31
CA MET A 209 -12.09 -42.74 13.28
C MET A 209 -11.41 -41.55 12.58
N MET A 210 -10.68 -40.74 13.36
CA MET A 210 -9.95 -39.58 12.84
C MET A 210 -8.47 -39.94 12.66
N THR A 211 -8.07 -40.21 11.42
CA THR A 211 -6.69 -40.64 11.11
C THR A 211 -6.03 -39.78 10.05
N LEU A 212 -4.72 -39.54 10.20
CA LEU A 212 -3.93 -38.84 9.18
C LEU A 212 -3.73 -39.69 7.92
N HIS A 213 -3.90 -41.01 8.03
CA HIS A 213 -3.82 -41.96 6.93
C HIS A 213 -5.20 -42.44 6.54
N LYS A 214 -5.32 -42.97 5.32
CA LYS A 214 -6.51 -43.71 4.91
C LYS A 214 -6.70 -44.92 5.81
N THR A 215 -7.96 -45.28 6.05
CA THR A 215 -8.32 -46.44 6.87
C THR A 215 -7.79 -47.77 6.31
N ASP A 216 -7.44 -47.81 5.02
CA ASP A 216 -6.88 -48.98 4.33
C ASP A 216 -5.34 -48.99 4.30
N GLY A 217 -4.68 -48.06 5.00
CA GLY A 217 -3.22 -47.97 5.10
C GLY A 217 -2.49 -47.64 3.80
N THR A 218 -3.21 -47.31 2.72
CA THR A 218 -2.61 -47.13 1.38
C THR A 218 -1.92 -45.78 1.19
N GLY A 219 -1.99 -44.87 2.16
CA GLY A 219 -1.34 -43.56 2.14
C GLY A 219 -2.02 -42.55 3.06
N LEU A 220 -1.65 -41.27 2.90
CA LEU A 220 -2.28 -40.15 3.61
C LEU A 220 -3.76 -40.01 3.26
N ASN A 221 -4.55 -39.60 4.24
CA ASN A 221 -5.92 -39.16 4.04
C ASN A 221 -5.87 -37.89 3.16
N THR A 222 -6.57 -37.93 2.02
CA THR A 222 -6.53 -36.86 1.01
C THR A 222 -7.41 -35.68 1.35
N ASP A 223 -8.30 -35.85 2.33
CA ASP A 223 -9.28 -34.83 2.73
C ASP A 223 -8.78 -34.03 3.95
N LEU A 224 -7.54 -34.25 4.38
CA LEU A 224 -6.91 -33.43 5.41
C LEU A 224 -6.68 -32.02 4.87
N VAL A 225 -7.08 -31.05 5.66
CA VAL A 225 -6.84 -29.63 5.40
C VAL A 225 -6.17 -29.05 6.64
N PHE A 226 -5.28 -28.09 6.42
CA PHE A 226 -4.53 -27.43 7.49
C PHE A 226 -4.92 -25.96 7.61
N GLU A 227 -4.93 -25.46 8.84
CA GLU A 227 -5.29 -24.07 9.13
C GLU A 227 -4.33 -23.11 8.45
N PHE A 228 -3.03 -23.39 8.55
CA PHE A 228 -2.02 -22.77 7.71
C PHE A 228 -1.36 -23.86 6.87
N ASP A 229 -1.59 -23.79 5.56
CA ASP A 229 -0.95 -24.65 4.57
C ASP A 229 0.49 -24.13 4.34
N ASN A 230 1.44 -24.81 4.95
CA ASN A 230 2.86 -24.53 4.82
C ASN A 230 3.35 -24.80 3.40
N THR A 231 2.79 -25.79 2.70
CA THR A 231 3.20 -26.16 1.34
C THR A 231 2.80 -25.14 0.30
N SER A 232 1.69 -24.42 0.52
CA SER A 232 1.20 -23.34 -0.33
C SER A 232 1.34 -21.94 0.29
N ALA A 233 2.11 -21.82 1.37
CA ALA A 233 2.39 -20.54 2.02
C ALA A 233 2.89 -19.49 1.02
N ASP A 234 2.44 -18.24 1.19
CA ASP A 234 2.92 -17.13 0.36
C ASP A 234 4.45 -17.07 0.39
N SER A 235 5.08 -16.85 -0.75
CA SER A 235 6.53 -16.87 -0.86
C SER A 235 7.24 -15.80 -0.02
N GLY A 236 6.49 -14.79 0.46
CA GLY A 236 6.96 -13.78 1.39
C GLY A 236 6.82 -14.18 2.87
N SER A 237 6.06 -15.22 3.20
CA SER A 237 5.90 -15.70 4.58
C SER A 237 7.16 -16.40 5.09
N LYS A 238 7.57 -16.03 6.31
CA LYS A 238 8.78 -16.52 6.96
C LYS A 238 8.52 -16.86 8.42
N ILE A 239 9.47 -17.57 9.03
CA ILE A 239 9.38 -18.01 10.42
C ILE A 239 10.74 -18.03 11.14
N GLY A 240 10.72 -17.71 12.43
CA GLY A 240 11.85 -17.79 13.34
C GLY A 240 12.88 -16.66 13.20
N THR A 241 13.86 -16.68 14.09
CA THR A 241 14.90 -15.63 14.20
C THR A 241 15.95 -15.66 13.08
N SER A 242 15.80 -16.54 12.09
CA SER A 242 16.65 -16.56 10.88
C SER A 242 15.86 -16.25 9.62
N ASP A 243 14.60 -15.80 9.76
CA ASP A 243 13.72 -15.48 8.64
C ASP A 243 13.61 -16.67 7.65
N ALA A 244 13.43 -17.88 8.19
CA ALA A 244 13.38 -19.10 7.39
C ALA A 244 12.11 -19.13 6.52
N SER A 245 12.25 -19.53 5.26
CA SER A 245 11.11 -19.67 4.35
C SER A 245 10.25 -20.87 4.73
N ILE A 246 8.93 -20.67 4.83
CA ILE A 246 7.98 -21.72 5.19
C ILE A 246 7.72 -22.68 4.03
N SER A 247 7.61 -22.19 2.79
CA SER A 247 7.40 -23.02 1.61
C SER A 247 8.59 -23.95 1.29
N GLY A 248 9.71 -23.81 1.99
CA GLY A 248 10.90 -24.66 1.87
C GLY A 248 10.96 -25.82 2.88
N LEU A 249 9.97 -25.96 3.76
CA LEU A 249 9.94 -27.03 4.77
C LEU A 249 9.76 -28.40 4.11
N THR A 250 10.51 -29.39 4.63
CA THR A 250 10.57 -30.75 4.06
C THR A 250 9.35 -31.60 4.43
N ASN A 251 8.73 -31.36 5.59
CA ASN A 251 7.55 -32.07 6.06
C ASN A 251 6.23 -31.29 5.86
N GLY A 252 6.28 -30.16 5.16
CA GLY A 252 5.09 -29.41 4.73
C GLY A 252 4.17 -29.03 5.89
N ASP A 253 2.89 -29.36 5.76
CA ASP A 253 1.83 -28.89 6.66
C ASP A 253 1.83 -29.54 8.05
N PHE A 254 2.56 -30.65 8.20
CA PHE A 254 2.70 -31.38 9.47
C PHE A 254 3.69 -30.72 10.45
N VAL A 255 4.18 -29.52 10.12
CA VAL A 255 5.06 -28.72 10.95
C VAL A 255 4.25 -27.62 11.67
N ALA A 256 4.47 -27.46 12.97
CA ALA A 256 3.87 -26.39 13.76
C ALA A 256 4.52 -25.03 13.41
N THR A 257 3.77 -24.18 12.71
CA THR A 257 4.27 -22.90 12.16
C THR A 257 3.46 -21.68 12.58
N VAL A 258 2.22 -21.87 13.04
CA VAL A 258 1.37 -20.78 13.50
C VAL A 258 1.75 -20.40 14.93
N THR A 259 2.18 -19.17 15.14
CA THR A 259 2.47 -18.62 16.46
C THR A 259 1.18 -18.51 17.27
N TYR A 260 1.17 -19.14 18.45
CA TYR A 260 0.09 -19.00 19.41
C TYR A 260 0.04 -17.59 19.98
N PHE A 261 -1.15 -17.00 20.03
CA PHE A 261 -1.38 -15.69 20.59
C PHE A 261 -2.79 -15.59 21.16
N ASP A 262 -2.89 -15.18 22.42
CA ASP A 262 -4.16 -15.02 23.14
C ASP A 262 -4.89 -13.69 22.87
N GLY A 263 -4.28 -12.79 22.10
CA GLY A 263 -4.87 -11.50 21.74
C GLY A 263 -4.61 -10.35 22.72
N SER A 264 -3.99 -10.59 23.87
CA SER A 264 -3.81 -9.58 24.92
C SER A 264 -2.35 -9.28 25.25
N GLU A 265 -1.45 -10.22 24.98
CA GLU A 265 -0.05 -10.09 25.34
C GLU A 265 0.76 -9.18 24.40
N THR A 266 1.95 -8.80 24.87
CA THR A 266 2.94 -8.06 24.08
C THR A 266 4.03 -9.01 23.60
N ILE A 267 4.13 -9.24 22.29
CA ILE A 267 5.05 -10.20 21.67
C ILE A 267 6.23 -9.45 21.03
N ASN A 268 7.45 -9.91 21.30
CA ASN A 268 8.67 -9.43 20.63
C ASN A 268 8.93 -10.24 19.35
N VAL A 269 8.66 -9.69 18.16
CA VAL A 269 8.90 -10.31 16.86
C VAL A 269 10.24 -9.92 16.21
N GLY A 270 11.17 -9.35 16.98
CA GLY A 270 12.57 -9.17 16.54
C GLY A 270 13.45 -10.41 16.81
N ASP A 271 14.68 -10.41 16.30
CA ASP A 271 15.63 -11.53 16.48
C ASP A 271 16.43 -11.51 17.78
N SER A 272 16.35 -10.43 18.55
CA SER A 272 17.19 -10.20 19.74
C SER A 272 16.36 -9.94 20.99
N GLY A 273 16.99 -10.05 22.18
CA GLY A 273 16.33 -9.77 23.45
C GLY A 273 15.22 -10.77 23.81
N GLY A 274 15.31 -12.02 23.34
CA GLY A 274 14.28 -13.04 23.54
C GLY A 274 13.11 -12.94 22.56
N GLY A 275 13.28 -12.21 21.46
CA GLY A 275 12.28 -12.17 20.39
C GLY A 275 12.25 -13.45 19.56
N ILE A 276 11.12 -13.65 18.89
CA ILE A 276 10.78 -14.89 18.18
C ILE A 276 11.06 -14.82 16.68
N GLY A 277 11.50 -13.65 16.19
CA GLY A 277 11.71 -13.35 14.78
C GLY A 277 10.42 -13.38 13.96
N SER A 278 10.57 -13.64 12.65
CA SER A 278 9.45 -13.79 11.73
C SER A 278 8.40 -14.78 12.27
N SER A 279 7.12 -14.47 12.09
CA SER A 279 6.03 -15.22 12.73
C SER A 279 4.76 -15.24 11.88
N VAL A 280 3.98 -16.31 12.02
CA VAL A 280 2.66 -16.46 11.39
C VAL A 280 1.59 -16.40 12.46
N PHE A 281 0.66 -15.47 12.34
CA PHE A 281 -0.53 -15.39 13.20
C PHE A 281 -1.74 -15.75 12.36
N SER A 282 -2.46 -16.78 12.77
CA SER A 282 -3.72 -17.19 12.15
C SER A 282 -4.88 -16.73 13.02
N GLY A 283 -5.88 -16.08 12.42
CA GLY A 283 -7.02 -15.52 13.16
C GLY A 283 -6.63 -14.44 14.18
N LEU A 284 -5.80 -13.49 13.75
CA LEU A 284 -5.25 -12.45 14.64
C LEU A 284 -6.36 -11.53 15.19
N ASN A 285 -6.62 -11.61 16.49
CA ASN A 285 -7.61 -10.80 17.21
C ASN A 285 -7.05 -10.21 18.49
N GLY A 286 -7.75 -9.21 19.04
CA GLY A 286 -7.49 -8.65 20.37
C GLY A 286 -6.78 -7.29 20.34
N SER A 287 -6.19 -6.91 21.47
CA SER A 287 -5.62 -5.57 21.72
C SER A 287 -4.17 -5.60 22.22
N GLY A 288 -3.50 -6.75 22.11
CA GLY A 288 -2.09 -6.92 22.48
C GLY A 288 -1.14 -6.07 21.62
N LYS A 289 0.16 -6.29 21.74
CA LYS A 289 1.15 -5.51 20.96
C LYS A 289 2.15 -6.41 20.28
N LEU A 290 2.48 -6.12 19.04
CA LEU A 290 3.57 -6.76 18.31
C LEU A 290 4.70 -5.76 18.22
N TYR A 291 5.78 -6.04 18.94
CA TYR A 291 6.92 -5.13 19.00
C TYR A 291 8.22 -5.81 18.64
N GLY A 292 9.24 -5.00 18.37
CA GLY A 292 10.51 -5.52 17.87
C GLY A 292 10.37 -5.98 16.42
N GLY A 293 11.48 -5.92 15.71
CA GLY A 293 11.51 -6.04 14.26
C GLY A 293 12.73 -5.28 13.77
N GLN A 294 13.44 -5.89 12.84
CA GLN A 294 14.46 -5.25 12.01
C GLN A 294 14.15 -5.60 10.56
N ASP A 295 14.81 -4.87 9.66
CA ASP A 295 14.81 -5.11 8.22
C ASP A 295 14.98 -6.60 7.89
N GLY A 296 13.89 -7.26 7.51
CA GLY A 296 13.89 -8.68 7.13
C GLY A 296 12.85 -9.54 7.84
N ASN A 297 12.47 -9.16 9.07
CA ASN A 297 11.44 -9.86 9.84
C ASN A 297 10.06 -9.67 9.20
N VAL A 298 9.32 -10.76 9.09
CA VAL A 298 8.00 -10.81 8.47
C VAL A 298 6.97 -11.26 9.48
N VAL A 299 5.89 -10.49 9.60
CA VAL A 299 4.69 -10.90 10.32
C VAL A 299 3.65 -11.30 9.27
N THR A 300 3.42 -12.60 9.14
CA THR A 300 2.31 -13.10 8.31
C THR A 300 1.04 -13.10 9.14
N ILE A 301 0.01 -12.40 8.66
CA ILE A 301 -1.33 -12.47 9.21
C ILE A 301 -2.15 -13.34 8.25
N HIS A 302 -2.54 -14.53 8.69
CA HIS A 302 -3.39 -15.44 7.96
C HIS A 302 -4.83 -15.32 8.45
N SER A 303 -5.76 -15.11 7.52
CA SER A 303 -7.19 -15.10 7.84
C SER A 303 -7.90 -16.14 6.99
N GLN A 304 -8.52 -17.07 7.67
CA GLN A 304 -9.08 -18.28 7.10
C GLN A 304 -10.36 -17.98 6.33
N SER A 305 -10.64 -18.81 5.32
CA SER A 305 -11.88 -18.71 4.53
C SER A 305 -13.13 -18.73 5.42
N GLY A 306 -14.19 -18.06 4.97
CA GLY A 306 -15.44 -17.93 5.73
C GLY A 306 -15.46 -16.82 6.80
N ASN A 307 -14.31 -16.36 7.29
CA ASN A 307 -14.20 -15.24 8.25
C ASN A 307 -14.19 -13.89 7.51
N THR A 308 -15.36 -13.45 7.04
CA THR A 308 -15.50 -12.22 6.22
C THR A 308 -16.58 -11.29 6.75
N GLY A 309 -16.51 -10.01 6.40
CA GLY A 309 -17.49 -9.01 6.80
C GLY A 309 -17.63 -8.90 8.33
N ALA A 310 -18.83 -9.17 8.86
CA ALA A 310 -19.09 -9.08 10.30
C ALA A 310 -18.37 -10.15 11.13
N SER A 311 -17.89 -11.23 10.49
CA SER A 311 -17.10 -12.29 11.12
C SER A 311 -15.60 -12.14 10.86
N ALA A 312 -15.16 -10.99 10.32
CA ALA A 312 -13.74 -10.70 10.12
C ALA A 312 -13.01 -10.63 11.46
N TYR A 313 -11.74 -11.01 11.46
CA TYR A 313 -10.90 -10.85 12.64
C TYR A 313 -10.49 -9.40 12.81
N GLU A 314 -10.49 -8.89 14.04
CA GLU A 314 -10.11 -7.51 14.36
C GLU A 314 -8.99 -7.48 15.41
N PHE A 315 -7.88 -6.87 15.03
CA PHE A 315 -6.77 -6.57 15.91
C PHE A 315 -6.69 -5.05 16.13
N ASP A 316 -7.04 -4.62 17.33
CA ASP A 316 -6.93 -3.23 17.81
C ASP A 316 -5.57 -2.95 18.48
N GLY A 317 -4.67 -3.93 18.41
CA GLY A 317 -3.34 -3.84 18.97
C GLY A 317 -2.36 -3.01 18.14
N ASP A 318 -1.23 -2.66 18.75
CA ASP A 318 -0.21 -1.80 18.14
C ASP A 318 0.96 -2.60 17.54
N PHE A 319 1.58 -2.03 16.49
CA PHE A 319 2.85 -2.48 15.90
C PHE A 319 3.94 -1.41 16.08
N TYR A 320 4.92 -1.63 16.98
CA TYR A 320 5.98 -0.64 17.32
C TYR A 320 7.35 -1.26 17.62
N ARG A 321 8.46 -0.58 17.38
CA ARG A 321 9.80 -1.16 17.69
C ARG A 321 10.03 -1.43 19.17
N ALA A 322 9.57 -0.50 20.01
CA ALA A 322 9.81 -0.51 21.44
C ALA A 322 8.51 -0.77 22.19
N ALA A 323 8.58 -1.57 23.27
CA ALA A 323 7.43 -1.93 24.09
C ALA A 323 6.65 -0.71 24.67
N THR A 324 7.28 0.46 24.74
CA THR A 324 6.67 1.71 25.22
C THR A 324 6.64 2.83 24.17
N GLY A 325 7.09 2.58 22.94
CA GLY A 325 7.49 3.64 22.01
C GLY A 325 6.59 3.79 20.79
N THR A 326 6.84 4.86 20.03
CA THR A 326 6.23 5.20 18.72
C THR A 326 7.24 4.99 17.59
N ASP A 327 8.19 4.09 17.81
CA ASP A 327 9.31 3.85 16.93
C ASP A 327 8.92 2.87 15.81
N SER A 328 9.42 3.06 14.59
CA SER A 328 9.14 2.15 13.47
C SER A 328 9.73 0.78 13.71
N THR A 329 8.91 -0.27 13.51
CA THR A 329 9.31 -1.67 13.61
C THR A 329 10.14 -2.16 12.42
N ASP A 330 10.04 -1.47 11.29
CA ASP A 330 10.57 -1.87 9.99
C ASP A 330 10.14 -3.30 9.57
N LEU A 331 9.01 -3.77 10.10
CA LEU A 331 8.46 -5.09 9.78
C LEU A 331 7.74 -5.07 8.44
N THR A 332 7.88 -6.18 7.70
CA THR A 332 6.94 -6.45 6.61
C THR A 332 5.75 -7.23 7.12
N ILE A 333 4.54 -6.71 6.92
CA ILE A 333 3.30 -7.47 7.18
C ILE A 333 2.85 -8.13 5.88
N VAL A 334 2.61 -9.45 5.93
CA VAL A 334 2.03 -10.21 4.83
C VAL A 334 0.63 -10.68 5.23
N LYS A 335 -0.41 -10.11 4.62
CA LYS A 335 -1.78 -10.63 4.75
C LYS A 335 -2.00 -11.78 3.77
N SER A 336 -2.32 -12.96 4.28
CA SER A 336 -2.62 -14.18 3.51
C SER A 336 -3.99 -14.77 3.90
N GLY A 337 -4.40 -15.83 3.19
CA GLY A 337 -5.72 -16.43 3.35
C GLY A 337 -6.85 -15.59 2.76
N THR A 338 -7.95 -16.24 2.39
CA THR A 338 -9.08 -15.60 1.69
C THR A 338 -10.02 -14.83 2.61
N GLY A 339 -9.92 -15.02 3.93
CA GLY A 339 -10.70 -14.28 4.92
C GLY A 339 -10.27 -12.82 5.06
N ASP A 340 -11.07 -12.08 5.81
CA ASP A 340 -10.87 -10.65 6.08
C ASP A 340 -10.10 -10.45 7.39
N GLN A 341 -9.22 -9.45 7.41
CA GLN A 341 -8.56 -8.96 8.62
C GLN A 341 -8.83 -7.46 8.76
N ILE A 342 -9.06 -7.00 9.98
CA ILE A 342 -9.14 -5.58 10.34
C ILE A 342 -7.97 -5.24 11.28
N LEU A 343 -7.27 -4.15 10.98
CA LEU A 343 -6.26 -3.54 11.83
C LEU A 343 -6.74 -2.14 12.24
N SER A 344 -7.06 -1.99 13.53
CA SER A 344 -7.62 -0.76 14.09
C SER A 344 -6.64 0.03 14.96
N GLY A 345 -5.62 -0.66 15.48
CA GLY A 345 -4.58 -0.06 16.32
C GLY A 345 -3.56 0.77 15.52
N ASN A 346 -2.47 1.13 16.19
CA ASN A 346 -1.38 1.87 15.54
C ASN A 346 -0.51 0.94 14.69
N LEU A 347 -0.13 1.43 13.52
CA LEU A 347 0.81 0.77 12.63
C LEU A 347 1.98 1.70 12.37
N ASN A 348 3.20 1.27 12.72
CA ASN A 348 4.39 2.04 12.42
C ASN A 348 5.48 1.14 11.82
N LEU A 349 5.42 0.96 10.50
CA LEU A 349 6.35 0.11 9.74
C LEU A 349 7.33 0.90 8.87
N ALA A 350 7.14 2.22 8.73
CA ALA A 350 7.99 3.05 7.89
C ALA A 350 9.22 3.55 8.65
N ASP A 351 10.41 3.15 8.21
CA ASP A 351 11.66 3.70 8.75
C ASP A 351 11.71 5.20 8.45
N SER A 352 12.23 5.98 9.40
CA SER A 352 12.53 7.41 9.20
C SER A 352 13.98 7.65 8.77
N THR A 353 14.81 6.62 8.71
CA THR A 353 16.23 6.71 8.36
C THR A 353 16.56 6.01 7.04
N ASP A 354 17.03 6.78 6.04
CA ASP A 354 17.66 6.23 4.83
C ASP A 354 19.04 5.66 5.20
N ASN A 355 19.03 4.46 5.79
CA ASN A 355 20.23 3.77 6.25
C ASN A 355 20.71 2.70 5.23
N GLY A 356 19.99 2.55 4.11
CA GLY A 356 20.31 1.60 3.03
C GLY A 356 19.92 0.14 3.31
N SER A 357 19.19 -0.13 4.39
CA SER A 357 18.61 -1.44 4.69
C SER A 357 17.16 -1.53 4.17
N ALA A 358 16.65 -2.74 3.93
CA ALA A 358 15.34 -2.92 3.30
C ALA A 358 14.19 -2.60 4.29
N SER A 359 13.37 -1.59 4.00
CA SER A 359 12.27 -1.17 4.86
C SER A 359 11.04 -2.08 4.83
N GLY A 360 10.33 -2.11 5.95
CA GLY A 360 9.09 -2.86 6.16
C GLY A 360 7.88 -2.30 5.40
N GLY A 361 7.21 -3.16 4.63
CA GLY A 361 6.03 -2.80 3.84
C GLY A 361 4.76 -3.53 4.27
N LEU A 362 3.66 -3.25 3.57
CA LEU A 362 2.42 -3.99 3.70
C LEU A 362 2.11 -4.74 2.41
N LYS A 363 2.19 -6.07 2.45
CA LYS A 363 1.87 -6.96 1.34
C LYS A 363 0.54 -7.66 1.59
N ILE A 364 -0.44 -7.43 0.72
CA ILE A 364 -1.74 -8.12 0.79
C ILE A 364 -1.78 -9.18 -0.30
N ALA A 365 -1.41 -10.41 0.04
CA ALA A 365 -1.35 -11.51 -0.91
C ALA A 365 -2.75 -12.02 -1.30
N ALA A 366 -3.66 -12.13 -0.33
CA ALA A 366 -5.01 -12.65 -0.52
C ALA A 366 -6.02 -12.10 0.51
N GLY A 367 -7.31 -12.29 0.21
CA GLY A 367 -8.41 -11.84 1.07
C GLY A 367 -8.52 -10.32 1.14
N LYS A 368 -9.22 -9.82 2.16
CA LYS A 368 -9.26 -8.38 2.47
C LYS A 368 -8.42 -8.02 3.69
N LEU A 369 -7.75 -6.89 3.63
CA LEU A 369 -7.17 -6.22 4.79
C LEU A 369 -7.83 -4.85 4.94
N THR A 370 -8.45 -4.60 6.08
CA THR A 370 -9.07 -3.32 6.42
C THR A 370 -8.15 -2.53 7.33
N LEU A 371 -7.77 -1.34 6.89
CA LEU A 371 -7.10 -0.33 7.70
C LEU A 371 -8.14 0.62 8.26
N LYS A 372 -8.30 0.62 9.58
CA LYS A 372 -9.36 1.36 10.29
C LYS A 372 -8.80 2.10 11.50
N PRO A 373 -7.94 3.11 11.31
CA PRO A 373 -7.17 3.69 12.40
C PRO A 373 -8.02 4.36 13.49
N GLY A 374 -9.23 4.85 13.18
CA GLY A 374 -9.94 5.73 14.11
C GLY A 374 -9.05 6.92 14.51
N SER A 375 -8.69 7.04 15.78
CA SER A 375 -7.74 8.07 16.25
C SER A 375 -6.25 7.69 16.17
N ASN A 376 -5.94 6.45 15.79
CA ASN A 376 -4.57 5.91 15.72
C ASN A 376 -3.84 6.40 14.45
N SER A 377 -2.52 6.18 14.41
CA SER A 377 -1.71 6.44 13.22
C SER A 377 -1.33 5.13 12.55
N GLN A 378 -1.52 5.06 11.24
CA GLN A 378 -1.06 3.94 10.44
C GLN A 378 -0.12 4.43 9.34
N THR A 379 1.15 4.09 9.51
CA THR A 379 2.24 4.44 8.61
C THR A 379 2.94 3.16 8.19
N VAL A 380 3.09 2.96 6.89
CA VAL A 380 3.81 1.83 6.28
C VAL A 380 4.73 2.35 5.21
N GLU A 381 5.74 1.60 4.79
CA GLU A 381 6.64 2.13 3.76
C GLU A 381 5.95 2.20 2.39
N TYR A 382 5.36 1.08 1.94
CA TYR A 382 4.71 0.93 0.65
C TYR A 382 3.69 -0.22 0.68
N LEU A 383 2.86 -0.29 -0.36
CA LEU A 383 1.82 -1.30 -0.54
C LEU A 383 2.15 -2.24 -1.72
N GLU A 384 2.03 -3.55 -1.48
CA GLU A 384 2.24 -4.61 -2.48
C GLU A 384 1.18 -5.71 -2.40
N GLY A 385 1.14 -6.55 -3.43
CA GLY A 385 0.27 -7.72 -3.49
C GLY A 385 -0.95 -7.55 -4.40
N SER A 386 -1.87 -8.50 -4.29
CA SER A 386 -3.00 -8.74 -5.19
C SER A 386 -4.34 -8.93 -4.48
N GLY A 387 -4.36 -8.97 -3.15
CA GLY A 387 -5.59 -9.01 -2.35
C GLY A 387 -6.33 -7.68 -2.37
N THR A 388 -7.27 -7.47 -1.48
CA THR A 388 -8.03 -6.21 -1.40
C THR A 388 -7.63 -5.42 -0.17
N LEU A 389 -7.34 -4.13 -0.35
CA LEU A 389 -7.17 -3.18 0.72
C LEU A 389 -8.49 -2.43 0.92
N VAL A 390 -9.03 -2.44 2.13
CA VAL A 390 -10.17 -1.61 2.52
C VAL A 390 -9.63 -0.46 3.37
N LEU A 391 -9.92 0.76 2.95
CA LEU A 391 -9.59 1.98 3.69
C LEU A 391 -10.86 2.43 4.40
N ASP A 392 -11.02 2.06 5.67
CA ASP A 392 -12.18 2.41 6.48
C ASP A 392 -11.92 3.71 7.25
N ASN A 393 -12.60 4.78 6.84
CA ASN A 393 -12.47 6.10 7.44
C ASN A 393 -13.33 6.30 8.71
N THR A 394 -13.98 5.25 9.24
CA THR A 394 -14.83 5.34 10.42
C THR A 394 -14.02 5.84 11.63
N GLY A 395 -14.33 7.05 12.08
CA GLY A 395 -13.63 7.70 13.19
C GLY A 395 -12.23 8.23 12.85
N ALA A 396 -11.79 8.12 11.59
CA ALA A 396 -10.51 8.64 11.12
C ALA A 396 -10.54 10.18 11.04
N SER A 397 -9.58 10.83 11.69
CA SER A 397 -9.41 12.29 11.62
C SER A 397 -8.25 12.73 10.71
N ASN A 398 -7.29 11.82 10.48
CA ASN A 398 -6.09 12.04 9.67
C ASN A 398 -6.06 11.06 8.50
N ASN A 399 -4.89 10.91 7.86
CA ASN A 399 -4.63 9.85 6.89
C ASN A 399 -5.04 8.49 7.46
N ILE A 400 -5.78 7.72 6.67
CA ILE A 400 -6.05 6.31 6.98
C ILE A 400 -4.74 5.53 6.94
N VAL A 401 -3.93 5.83 5.92
CA VAL A 401 -2.59 5.28 5.78
C VAL A 401 -1.65 6.35 5.24
N THR A 402 -0.44 6.42 5.80
CA THR A 402 0.68 7.20 5.27
C THR A 402 1.74 6.24 4.74
N LEU A 403 2.17 6.44 3.50
CA LEU A 403 3.22 5.67 2.84
C LEU A 403 4.55 6.40 2.94
N GLY A 404 5.57 5.77 3.53
CA GLY A 404 6.85 6.38 3.87
C GLY A 404 7.80 6.55 2.69
N PHE A 405 8.11 5.46 1.98
CA PHE A 405 9.11 5.42 0.89
C PHE A 405 10.50 5.97 1.30
N ALA A 406 10.98 5.64 2.51
CA ALA A 406 12.32 5.99 2.97
C ALA A 406 13.46 5.29 2.20
N ASN A 407 13.31 4.00 1.86
CA ASN A 407 14.36 3.24 1.14
C ASN A 407 13.95 2.78 -0.27
N ASN A 408 12.71 3.08 -0.70
CA ASN A 408 12.22 2.80 -2.06
C ASN A 408 11.61 4.08 -2.63
N THR A 409 11.73 4.30 -3.93
CA THR A 409 11.11 5.45 -4.61
C THR A 409 9.85 5.08 -5.38
N ALA A 410 9.57 3.79 -5.56
CA ALA A 410 8.35 3.33 -6.23
C ALA A 410 7.93 1.96 -5.76
N SER A 411 6.62 1.73 -5.69
CA SER A 411 6.02 0.42 -5.45
C SER A 411 4.68 0.30 -6.16
N SER A 412 4.21 -0.94 -6.33
CA SER A 412 2.99 -1.25 -7.07
C SER A 412 2.11 -2.24 -6.31
N PHE A 413 0.86 -1.85 -6.11
CA PHE A 413 -0.21 -2.67 -5.59
C PHE A 413 -1.15 -3.06 -6.72
N SER A 414 -1.24 -4.35 -7.01
CA SER A 414 -2.10 -4.89 -8.08
C SER A 414 -3.50 -5.28 -7.62
N GLY A 415 -3.70 -5.27 -6.30
CA GLY A 415 -4.96 -5.54 -5.65
C GLY A 415 -5.98 -4.42 -5.78
N ASN A 416 -7.23 -4.73 -5.41
CA ASN A 416 -8.31 -3.73 -5.37
C ASN A 416 -8.21 -2.87 -4.12
N VAL A 417 -8.70 -1.62 -4.23
CA VAL A 417 -8.85 -0.72 -3.08
C VAL A 417 -10.33 -0.37 -2.92
N GLU A 418 -10.84 -0.49 -1.70
CA GLU A 418 -12.22 -0.14 -1.33
C GLU A 418 -12.19 1.05 -0.38
N LEU A 419 -12.77 2.18 -0.78
CA LEU A 419 -12.94 3.40 0.02
C LEU A 419 -14.24 3.26 0.82
N ALA A 420 -14.13 2.98 2.11
CA ALA A 420 -15.26 2.58 2.95
C ALA A 420 -15.31 3.37 4.26
N GLY A 421 -16.39 3.15 5.02
CA GLY A 421 -16.60 3.70 6.35
C GLY A 421 -17.71 4.75 6.41
N SER A 422 -17.63 5.65 7.39
CA SER A 422 -18.62 6.72 7.63
C SER A 422 -18.00 8.11 7.86
N GLY A 423 -16.73 8.28 7.52
CA GLY A 423 -15.91 9.48 7.75
C GLY A 423 -15.93 10.52 6.62
N SER A 424 -16.75 10.32 5.58
CA SER A 424 -16.87 11.15 4.36
C SER A 424 -15.65 11.15 3.42
N GLU A 425 -14.45 10.94 3.95
CA GLU A 425 -13.18 11.05 3.20
C GLU A 425 -12.23 9.91 3.52
N ALA A 426 -11.64 9.29 2.50
CA ALA A 426 -10.57 8.32 2.62
C ALA A 426 -9.23 8.97 2.25
N LYS A 427 -8.43 9.30 3.28
CA LYS A 427 -7.16 10.04 3.15
C LYS A 427 -5.97 9.09 3.01
N ILE A 428 -5.21 9.23 1.93
CA ILE A 428 -3.96 8.49 1.67
C ILE A 428 -2.81 9.49 1.59
N GLY A 429 -1.85 9.38 2.51
CA GLY A 429 -0.59 10.11 2.44
C GLY A 429 0.44 9.34 1.63
N VAL A 430 1.09 9.96 0.64
CA VAL A 430 2.26 9.37 -0.04
C VAL A 430 3.47 10.25 0.15
N SER A 431 4.47 9.73 0.85
CA SER A 431 5.59 10.43 1.46
C SER A 431 5.18 11.60 2.35
N SER A 432 5.54 11.52 3.62
CA SER A 432 5.44 12.64 4.58
C SER A 432 6.71 13.48 4.63
N GLY A 433 7.72 13.15 3.83
CA GLY A 433 8.98 13.88 3.77
C GLY A 433 8.83 15.24 3.08
N SER A 434 9.92 15.99 3.04
CA SER A 434 9.96 17.34 2.46
C SER A 434 11.21 17.61 1.61
N THR A 435 12.00 16.56 1.33
CA THR A 435 13.19 16.64 0.49
C THR A 435 12.81 16.50 -0.98
N ASP A 436 13.69 16.90 -1.89
CA ASP A 436 13.42 16.72 -3.32
C ASP A 436 13.22 15.24 -3.68
N ALA A 437 13.92 14.32 -3.01
CA ALA A 437 13.75 12.88 -3.23
C ALA A 437 12.31 12.41 -2.95
N ASP A 438 11.65 12.96 -1.94
CA ASP A 438 10.31 12.54 -1.49
C ASP A 438 9.23 12.73 -2.55
N TYR A 439 9.32 13.79 -3.35
CA TYR A 439 8.38 14.02 -4.44
C TYR A 439 8.51 12.98 -5.56
N ASN A 440 9.60 12.20 -5.61
CA ASN A 440 9.78 11.11 -6.57
C ASN A 440 9.10 9.82 -6.12
N ASN A 441 8.63 9.76 -4.87
CA ASN A 441 8.05 8.56 -4.32
C ASN A 441 6.70 8.29 -4.98
N VAL A 442 6.52 7.09 -5.56
CA VAL A 442 5.30 6.72 -6.29
C VAL A 442 4.70 5.44 -5.73
N GLN A 443 3.46 5.52 -5.24
CA GLN A 443 2.62 4.33 -5.06
C GLN A 443 1.73 4.17 -6.28
N THR A 444 1.86 3.05 -6.99
CA THR A 444 0.92 2.67 -8.05
C THR A 444 -0.16 1.75 -7.49
N ILE A 445 -1.42 2.02 -7.83
CA ILE A 445 -2.56 1.13 -7.66
C ILE A 445 -3.09 0.78 -9.05
N SER A 446 -2.96 -0.48 -9.44
CA SER A 446 -3.39 -0.98 -10.75
C SER A 446 -4.68 -1.81 -10.72
N GLY A 447 -5.09 -2.28 -9.54
CA GLY A 447 -6.43 -2.82 -9.34
C GLY A 447 -7.50 -1.74 -9.31
N VAL A 448 -8.76 -2.15 -9.17
CA VAL A 448 -9.90 -1.22 -9.15
C VAL A 448 -9.96 -0.52 -7.80
N VAL A 449 -10.00 0.82 -7.82
CA VAL A 449 -10.46 1.62 -6.68
C VAL A 449 -11.98 1.77 -6.76
N SER A 450 -12.67 1.47 -5.68
CA SER A 450 -14.14 1.45 -5.58
C SER A 450 -14.61 2.02 -4.23
N GLY A 451 -15.91 2.20 -4.04
CA GLY A 451 -16.49 2.69 -2.78
C GLY A 451 -17.11 4.09 -2.91
N SER A 452 -17.69 4.58 -1.81
CA SER A 452 -18.50 5.80 -1.79
C SER A 452 -17.87 7.00 -1.09
N GLU A 453 -16.67 6.82 -0.52
CA GLU A 453 -16.00 7.87 0.25
C GLU A 453 -15.12 8.73 -0.67
N LYS A 454 -15.04 10.04 -0.42
CA LYS A 454 -14.18 10.94 -1.19
C LYS A 454 -12.71 10.51 -1.09
N LEU A 455 -12.01 10.34 -2.21
CA LEU A 455 -10.58 10.03 -2.19
C LEU A 455 -9.78 11.30 -1.95
N VAL A 456 -8.99 11.36 -0.88
CA VAL A 456 -8.14 12.51 -0.58
C VAL A 456 -6.68 12.09 -0.61
N LYS A 457 -5.88 12.75 -1.44
CA LYS A 457 -4.45 12.53 -1.58
C LYS A 457 -3.67 13.59 -0.81
N GLU A 458 -2.87 13.13 0.15
CA GLU A 458 -1.98 13.92 1.00
C GLU A 458 -0.51 13.53 0.77
N GLY A 459 0.43 14.32 1.29
CA GLY A 459 1.86 14.06 1.17
C GLY A 459 2.46 14.43 -0.20
N VAL A 460 3.77 14.59 -0.27
CA VAL A 460 4.46 15.19 -1.44
C VAL A 460 4.70 14.23 -2.59
N GLY A 461 4.64 12.92 -2.35
CA GLY A 461 4.79 11.88 -3.36
C GLY A 461 3.57 11.74 -4.28
N ALA A 462 3.62 10.80 -5.21
CA ALA A 462 2.60 10.55 -6.21
C ALA A 462 1.77 9.29 -5.91
N LEU A 463 0.45 9.41 -6.07
CA LEU A 463 -0.46 8.27 -6.15
C LEU A 463 -0.85 8.04 -7.61
N LYS A 464 -0.40 6.94 -8.19
CA LYS A 464 -0.69 6.58 -9.58
C LYS A 464 -1.86 5.60 -9.65
N LEU A 465 -2.91 5.98 -10.34
CA LEU A 465 -4.13 5.19 -10.51
C LEU A 465 -4.20 4.70 -11.97
N SER A 466 -4.03 3.40 -12.19
CA SER A 466 -4.08 2.78 -13.53
C SER A 466 -5.23 1.80 -13.73
N GLY A 467 -5.98 1.48 -12.66
CA GLY A 467 -7.21 0.70 -12.73
C GLY A 467 -8.35 1.43 -13.43
N THR A 468 -9.39 0.69 -13.80
CA THR A 468 -10.69 1.25 -14.20
C THR A 468 -11.50 1.46 -12.94
N ASN A 469 -11.43 2.66 -12.36
CA ASN A 469 -11.96 2.93 -11.04
C ASN A 469 -13.47 3.20 -11.08
N THR A 470 -14.16 2.85 -10.01
CA THR A 470 -15.63 2.82 -9.92
C THR A 470 -16.18 3.54 -8.70
N PHE A 471 -15.34 4.21 -7.92
CA PHE A 471 -15.82 5.06 -6.83
C PHE A 471 -16.63 6.25 -7.38
N ASP A 472 -17.74 6.58 -6.72
CA ASP A 472 -18.77 7.53 -7.17
C ASP A 472 -18.79 8.82 -6.35
N SER A 473 -17.63 9.18 -5.81
CA SER A 473 -17.36 10.32 -4.96
C SER A 473 -16.20 11.16 -5.51
N ASP A 474 -16.11 12.40 -5.04
CA ASP A 474 -15.09 13.35 -5.50
C ASP A 474 -13.65 12.88 -5.20
N VAL A 475 -12.69 13.55 -5.84
CA VAL A 475 -11.25 13.41 -5.55
C VAL A 475 -10.71 14.75 -5.09
N GLU A 476 -9.91 14.74 -4.04
CA GLU A 476 -9.23 15.92 -3.53
C GLU A 476 -7.71 15.70 -3.50
N ILE A 477 -6.96 16.69 -4.00
CA ILE A 477 -5.50 16.68 -4.00
C ILE A 477 -5.00 17.82 -3.11
N ASN A 478 -4.42 17.45 -1.96
CA ASN A 478 -3.90 18.38 -0.95
C ASN A 478 -2.36 18.40 -0.90
N GLY A 479 -1.70 17.50 -1.62
CA GLY A 479 -0.26 17.53 -1.81
C GLY A 479 0.23 16.55 -2.87
N GLY A 480 1.42 16.84 -3.40
CA GLY A 480 2.10 15.98 -4.36
C GLY A 480 1.30 15.84 -5.65
N ARG A 481 1.13 14.60 -6.13
CA ARG A 481 0.47 14.33 -7.42
C ARG A 481 -0.51 13.17 -7.34
N ILE A 482 -1.57 13.27 -8.13
CA ILE A 482 -2.29 12.10 -8.64
C ILE A 482 -1.91 11.92 -10.10
N ILE A 483 -1.41 10.72 -10.44
CA ILE A 483 -1.09 10.35 -11.82
C ILE A 483 -2.22 9.47 -12.34
N ALA A 484 -3.02 10.01 -13.24
CA ALA A 484 -4.15 9.32 -13.85
C ALA A 484 -3.68 8.57 -15.11
N ALA A 485 -3.67 7.24 -15.04
CA ALA A 485 -3.08 6.36 -16.06
C ALA A 485 -4.10 5.41 -16.72
N SER A 486 -5.39 5.75 -16.64
CA SER A 486 -6.49 5.10 -17.36
C SER A 486 -7.61 6.11 -17.63
N ALA A 487 -8.50 5.81 -18.58
CA ALA A 487 -9.61 6.72 -18.92
C ALA A 487 -10.59 6.96 -17.76
N GLN A 488 -10.69 5.99 -16.84
CA GLN A 488 -11.52 6.03 -15.64
C GLN A 488 -10.67 6.01 -14.35
N ALA A 489 -9.46 6.55 -14.39
CA ALA A 489 -8.57 6.55 -13.23
C ALA A 489 -9.13 7.36 -12.05
N LEU A 490 -10.05 8.29 -12.29
CA LEU A 490 -10.62 9.19 -11.27
C LEU A 490 -12.06 8.82 -10.88
N GLY A 491 -12.46 7.56 -11.10
CA GLY A 491 -13.77 7.04 -10.70
C GLY A 491 -14.88 7.35 -11.71
N ASP A 492 -16.12 7.45 -11.22
CA ASP A 492 -17.28 7.83 -12.03
C ASP A 492 -17.03 9.17 -12.74
N THR A 493 -17.45 9.26 -14.00
CA THR A 493 -17.24 10.46 -14.83
C THR A 493 -17.96 11.70 -14.30
N GLY A 494 -18.93 11.57 -13.39
CA GLY A 494 -19.58 12.69 -12.72
C GLY A 494 -18.76 13.31 -11.58
N ASN A 495 -17.64 12.70 -11.19
CA ASN A 495 -16.83 13.15 -10.05
C ASN A 495 -16.21 14.53 -10.30
N THR A 496 -16.12 15.31 -9.22
CA THR A 496 -15.35 16.55 -9.17
C THR A 496 -13.95 16.27 -8.63
N ILE A 497 -12.95 16.80 -9.31
CA ILE A 497 -11.53 16.70 -8.97
C ILE A 497 -11.10 18.08 -8.49
N VAL A 498 -10.96 18.21 -7.18
CA VAL A 498 -10.54 19.45 -6.53
C VAL A 498 -9.05 19.36 -6.24
N ILE A 499 -8.30 20.32 -6.76
CA ILE A 499 -6.86 20.42 -6.52
C ILE A 499 -6.64 21.61 -5.61
N ASN A 500 -6.49 21.37 -4.31
CA ASN A 500 -6.18 22.44 -3.37
C ASN A 500 -4.69 22.78 -3.48
N THR A 501 -3.81 21.78 -3.38
CA THR A 501 -2.37 21.95 -3.59
C THR A 501 -1.81 20.70 -4.25
N GLY A 502 -1.06 20.86 -5.34
CA GLY A 502 -0.46 19.74 -6.07
C GLY A 502 -0.86 19.70 -7.54
N LYS A 503 -0.65 18.53 -8.16
CA LYS A 503 -0.86 18.34 -9.61
C LYS A 503 -1.75 17.13 -9.90
N LEU A 504 -2.71 17.33 -10.80
CA LEU A 504 -3.30 16.23 -11.56
C LEU A 504 -2.47 16.03 -12.83
N GLU A 505 -1.79 14.90 -12.91
CA GLU A 505 -0.97 14.51 -14.05
C GLU A 505 -1.69 13.42 -14.85
N VAL A 506 -1.82 13.59 -16.16
CA VAL A 506 -2.36 12.55 -17.05
C VAL A 506 -1.20 11.84 -17.72
N ALA A 507 -1.10 10.53 -17.51
CA ALA A 507 0.00 9.73 -18.03
C ALA A 507 0.00 9.69 -19.57
N SER A 508 1.19 9.54 -20.16
CA SER A 508 1.37 9.39 -21.61
C SER A 508 0.46 8.29 -22.19
N GLY A 509 -0.15 8.56 -23.35
CA GLY A 509 -1.07 7.64 -24.02
C GLY A 509 -2.44 7.48 -23.35
N THR A 510 -2.70 8.17 -22.24
CA THR A 510 -4.01 8.15 -21.56
C THR A 510 -4.90 9.30 -22.03
N THR A 511 -6.19 9.03 -22.22
CA THR A 511 -7.21 10.07 -22.41
C THR A 511 -8.26 9.91 -21.31
N LEU A 512 -8.36 10.89 -20.43
CA LEU A 512 -9.41 10.95 -19.43
C LEU A 512 -10.77 11.20 -20.07
N ASN A 513 -11.80 10.57 -19.50
CA ASN A 513 -13.18 10.84 -19.87
C ASN A 513 -13.52 12.32 -19.70
N SER A 514 -14.38 12.84 -20.59
CA SER A 514 -14.71 14.27 -20.64
C SER A 514 -15.70 14.74 -19.58
N GLY A 515 -16.25 13.83 -18.76
CA GLY A 515 -17.28 14.15 -17.77
C GLY A 515 -16.74 14.80 -16.50
N TYR A 516 -15.46 14.57 -16.16
CA TYR A 516 -14.87 15.06 -14.92
C TYR A 516 -14.91 16.58 -14.83
N THR A 517 -15.31 17.10 -13.67
CA THR A 517 -15.13 18.53 -13.35
C THR A 517 -13.78 18.71 -12.69
N ILE A 518 -12.85 19.44 -13.32
CA ILE A 518 -11.50 19.65 -12.79
C ILE A 518 -11.37 21.12 -12.39
N GLN A 519 -11.08 21.37 -11.12
CA GLN A 519 -11.06 22.71 -10.54
C GLN A 519 -9.98 22.86 -9.46
N GLY A 520 -9.51 24.09 -9.27
CA GLY A 520 -8.64 24.43 -8.14
C GLY A 520 -9.41 24.64 -6.85
N ASP A 521 -8.72 25.18 -5.85
CA ASP A 521 -9.28 25.44 -4.53
C ASP A 521 -10.48 26.40 -4.59
N SER A 522 -11.47 26.11 -3.76
CA SER A 522 -12.66 26.93 -3.54
C SER A 522 -12.38 28.28 -2.88
N ASP A 523 -11.23 28.46 -2.22
CA ASP A 523 -10.84 29.70 -1.55
C ASP A 523 -9.65 30.44 -2.20
N GLY A 524 -9.03 29.86 -3.24
CA GLY A 524 -7.90 30.43 -3.98
C GLY A 524 -6.61 30.58 -3.17
N SER A 525 -6.52 29.95 -1.99
CA SER A 525 -5.33 30.00 -1.13
C SER A 525 -4.25 29.00 -1.54
N GLY A 526 -4.69 27.89 -2.14
CA GLY A 526 -3.86 26.84 -2.68
C GLY A 526 -3.15 27.17 -4.00
N ARG A 527 -2.48 26.14 -4.55
CA ARG A 527 -1.81 26.18 -5.87
C ARG A 527 -2.10 24.89 -6.62
N SER A 528 -2.91 25.02 -7.65
CA SER A 528 -3.45 23.90 -8.40
C SER A 528 -2.79 23.76 -9.77
N PHE A 529 -2.35 22.55 -10.09
CA PHE A 529 -1.68 22.24 -11.35
C PHE A 529 -2.44 21.14 -12.12
N VAL A 530 -2.46 21.27 -13.44
CA VAL A 530 -2.79 20.17 -14.36
C VAL A 530 -1.66 19.97 -15.36
N GLY A 531 -1.44 18.74 -15.81
CA GLY A 531 -0.35 18.46 -16.74
C GLY A 531 -0.15 17.00 -17.11
N GLY A 532 1.10 16.67 -17.44
CA GLY A 532 1.50 15.35 -17.95
C GLY A 532 1.59 15.31 -19.47
N ASP A 533 1.55 14.10 -20.02
CA ASP A 533 1.71 13.81 -21.46
C ASP A 533 0.46 13.20 -22.10
N GLY A 534 -0.61 13.09 -21.31
CA GLY A 534 -1.88 12.55 -21.73
C GLY A 534 -2.85 13.62 -22.23
N THR A 535 -4.13 13.24 -22.22
CA THR A 535 -5.23 14.08 -22.67
C THR A 535 -6.31 14.20 -21.60
N ILE A 536 -6.69 15.42 -21.24
CA ILE A 536 -7.97 15.70 -20.58
C ILE A 536 -9.02 15.90 -21.68
N GLY A 537 -9.94 14.94 -21.87
CA GLY A 537 -10.98 15.07 -22.90
C GLY A 537 -12.02 16.16 -22.62
N GLY A 538 -12.13 16.60 -21.35
CA GLY A 538 -13.10 17.58 -20.87
C GLY A 538 -12.64 19.03 -21.00
N SER A 539 -13.24 19.88 -20.16
CA SER A 539 -12.89 21.30 -20.06
C SER A 539 -11.98 21.57 -18.86
N VAL A 540 -11.00 22.46 -19.02
CA VAL A 540 -10.21 23.00 -17.92
C VAL A 540 -10.14 24.52 -18.08
N THR A 541 -10.35 25.23 -16.97
CA THR A 541 -10.19 26.69 -16.89
C THR A 541 -8.95 27.00 -16.08
N ILE A 542 -8.01 27.72 -16.68
CA ILE A 542 -6.78 28.17 -16.05
C ILE A 542 -6.93 29.65 -15.70
N GLY A 543 -6.79 30.00 -14.42
CA GLY A 543 -7.03 31.35 -13.90
C GLY A 543 -6.76 31.44 -12.41
N SER A 544 -6.96 32.62 -11.83
CA SER A 544 -6.66 32.90 -10.42
C SER A 544 -7.90 33.09 -9.53
N ALA A 545 -9.10 32.89 -10.08
CA ALA A 545 -10.32 32.94 -9.28
C ALA A 545 -10.65 31.59 -8.62
N ASN A 546 -11.59 31.60 -7.68
CA ASN A 546 -12.01 30.41 -6.96
C ASN A 546 -12.54 29.33 -7.92
N ASN A 547 -12.16 28.06 -7.68
CA ASN A 547 -12.49 26.91 -8.52
C ASN A 547 -11.88 26.96 -9.94
N GLU A 548 -10.90 27.82 -10.18
CA GLU A 548 -10.07 27.78 -11.40
C GLU A 548 -8.76 27.09 -11.09
N ILE A 549 -8.18 26.43 -12.08
CA ILE A 549 -6.84 25.85 -11.94
C ILE A 549 -5.82 26.97 -12.12
N ASP A 550 -4.82 27.07 -11.25
CA ASP A 550 -3.84 28.16 -11.31
C ASP A 550 -2.87 27.99 -12.47
N VAL A 551 -2.41 26.75 -12.69
CA VAL A 551 -1.29 26.45 -13.58
C VAL A 551 -1.56 25.26 -14.49
N VAL A 552 -1.25 25.42 -15.77
CA VAL A 552 -1.06 24.31 -16.71
C VAL A 552 0.44 24.08 -16.92
N ALA A 553 0.89 22.84 -16.76
CA ALA A 553 2.29 22.45 -16.80
C ALA A 553 2.44 21.05 -17.43
N PRO A 554 2.61 20.96 -18.77
CA PRO A 554 2.90 19.70 -19.46
C PRO A 554 4.08 18.94 -18.84
N GLY A 555 4.14 17.63 -19.07
CA GLY A 555 5.20 16.77 -18.53
C GLY A 555 5.07 16.53 -17.02
N GLU A 556 6.11 16.00 -16.39
CA GLU A 556 6.10 15.53 -14.99
C GLU A 556 6.55 16.58 -13.96
N GLY A 557 6.76 17.84 -14.37
CA GLY A 557 7.19 18.93 -13.48
C GLY A 557 6.34 19.10 -12.22
N LEU A 558 6.97 19.50 -11.12
CA LEU A 558 6.40 19.45 -9.79
C LEU A 558 5.69 20.74 -9.37
N SER A 559 4.52 20.60 -8.74
CA SER A 559 3.93 21.69 -7.96
C SER A 559 4.85 22.03 -6.78
N THR A 560 5.38 23.25 -6.72
CA THR A 560 6.14 23.73 -5.57
C THR A 560 5.22 24.25 -4.47
N SER A 561 5.72 24.19 -3.23
CA SER A 561 5.04 24.70 -2.04
C SER A 561 4.71 26.20 -2.14
N ILE A 562 3.57 26.54 -1.54
CA ILE A 562 2.80 27.77 -1.28
C ILE A 562 3.57 29.12 -1.16
N ASN A 563 4.90 29.18 -1.25
CA ASN A 563 5.70 30.40 -1.02
C ASN A 563 6.91 30.56 -1.99
N HIS A 564 6.69 30.58 -3.32
CA HIS A 564 7.58 31.27 -4.26
C HIS A 564 6.93 31.51 -5.64
N ASP A 565 7.54 32.36 -6.46
CA ASP A 565 7.03 32.98 -7.69
C ASP A 565 6.32 32.05 -8.70
N LYS A 566 5.00 31.79 -8.49
CA LYS A 566 4.03 31.25 -9.46
C LYS A 566 4.58 30.27 -10.53
N LYS A 567 5.39 29.27 -10.18
CA LYS A 567 5.99 28.34 -11.15
C LYS A 567 6.23 26.97 -10.55
N GLN A 568 6.24 25.94 -11.40
CA GLN A 568 6.66 24.59 -11.05
C GLN A 568 8.17 24.53 -10.75
N ALA A 569 8.55 23.51 -9.97
CA ALA A 569 9.94 23.08 -9.90
C ALA A 569 10.22 22.18 -11.10
N PRO A 570 11.19 22.53 -11.95
CA PRO A 570 11.55 21.69 -13.08
C PRO A 570 12.08 20.35 -12.59
N ARG A 571 11.52 19.23 -13.09
CA ARG A 571 12.04 17.89 -12.77
C ARG A 571 11.50 16.79 -13.69
N GLY A 572 12.39 15.96 -14.24
CA GLY A 572 12.07 14.66 -14.86
C GLY A 572 12.52 13.51 -13.95
N HIS A 573 11.74 12.43 -13.84
CA HIS A 573 12.06 11.33 -12.92
C HIS A 573 13.41 10.65 -13.27
N GLY A 574 14.30 10.48 -12.28
CA GLY A 574 15.50 9.62 -12.41
C GLY A 574 16.64 10.16 -13.28
N GLY A 575 16.61 11.44 -13.63
CA GLY A 575 17.61 12.04 -14.50
C GLY A 575 17.28 11.93 -15.99
N ASP A 576 15.99 12.05 -16.32
CA ASP A 576 15.49 12.01 -17.69
C ASP A 576 14.69 13.28 -18.01
N SER A 577 15.37 14.30 -18.55
CA SER A 577 14.78 15.54 -19.08
C SER A 577 13.67 15.30 -20.10
N THR A 578 13.59 14.11 -20.72
CA THR A 578 12.49 13.76 -21.61
C THR A 578 11.15 13.54 -20.90
N LEU A 579 11.16 13.39 -19.57
CA LEU A 579 9.95 13.32 -18.74
C LEU A 579 9.53 14.69 -18.19
N ALA A 580 10.46 15.66 -18.12
CA ALA A 580 10.13 17.02 -17.72
C ALA A 580 9.36 17.74 -18.85
N VAL A 581 9.88 17.65 -20.07
CA VAL A 581 9.18 18.18 -21.25
C VAL A 581 8.00 17.30 -21.62
N GLY A 582 6.84 17.90 -21.85
CA GLY A 582 5.63 17.15 -22.18
C GLY A 582 4.81 17.62 -23.37
N ASN A 583 3.90 16.73 -23.76
CA ASN A 583 2.96 16.92 -24.86
C ASN A 583 1.52 16.73 -24.36
N PHE A 584 1.01 17.75 -23.67
CA PHE A 584 -0.28 17.69 -22.99
C PHE A 584 -1.42 18.13 -23.90
N THR A 585 -2.58 17.50 -23.78
CA THR A 585 -3.78 17.88 -24.56
C THR A 585 -4.99 18.14 -23.67
N VAL A 586 -5.73 19.22 -23.93
CA VAL A 586 -7.01 19.53 -23.28
C VAL A 586 -8.11 19.66 -24.32
N GLY A 587 -9.30 19.10 -24.08
CA GLY A 587 -10.46 19.23 -24.96
C GLY A 587 -10.85 20.70 -25.13
N THR A 588 -11.38 21.30 -24.06
CA THR A 588 -11.71 22.73 -24.02
C THR A 588 -10.86 23.43 -22.97
N LEU A 589 -9.95 24.29 -23.42
CA LEU A 589 -9.07 25.06 -22.56
C LEU A 589 -9.59 26.49 -22.48
N THR A 590 -9.75 27.03 -21.28
CA THR A 590 -10.12 28.44 -21.07
C THR A 590 -8.99 29.14 -20.33
N PHE A 591 -8.53 30.28 -20.86
CA PHE A 591 -7.57 31.14 -20.18
C PHE A 591 -8.28 32.35 -19.59
N ASN A 592 -8.19 32.47 -18.28
CA ASN A 592 -8.71 33.56 -17.47
C ASN A 592 -7.57 34.38 -16.87
N ASP A 593 -7.92 35.55 -16.32
CA ASP A 593 -6.97 36.46 -15.71
C ASP A 593 -6.15 35.80 -14.58
N GLY A 594 -4.84 36.04 -14.60
CA GLY A 594 -3.90 35.58 -13.59
C GLY A 594 -3.51 34.11 -13.67
N GLY A 595 -4.03 33.36 -14.65
CA GLY A 595 -3.63 31.98 -14.96
C GLY A 595 -2.21 31.88 -15.49
N VAL A 596 -1.60 30.70 -15.35
CA VAL A 596 -0.19 30.47 -15.66
C VAL A 596 0.00 29.26 -16.57
N TYR A 597 0.90 29.37 -17.54
CA TYR A 597 1.50 28.23 -18.25
C TYR A 597 3.00 28.21 -17.95
N ASP A 598 3.43 27.16 -17.26
CA ASP A 598 4.84 26.83 -17.12
C ASP A 598 5.34 26.08 -18.36
N TRP A 599 6.22 26.71 -19.12
CA TRP A 599 6.76 26.18 -20.38
C TRP A 599 8.24 25.83 -20.21
N GLU A 600 8.55 24.54 -20.28
CA GLU A 600 9.90 23.98 -20.16
C GLU A 600 10.56 23.78 -21.52
N ILE A 601 11.88 23.97 -21.57
CA ILE A 601 12.72 23.74 -22.76
C ILE A 601 14.11 23.21 -22.37
N ASP A 602 14.55 22.14 -23.02
CA ASP A 602 15.87 21.50 -22.82
C ASP A 602 16.84 21.69 -24.00
N ASN A 603 16.33 22.05 -25.18
CA ASN A 603 17.10 22.15 -26.40
C ASN A 603 16.44 23.10 -27.42
N PHE A 604 17.14 24.20 -27.73
CA PHE A 604 16.64 25.24 -28.66
C PHE A 604 16.51 24.79 -30.12
N GLY A 605 17.27 23.78 -30.53
CA GLY A 605 17.25 23.20 -31.89
C GLY A 605 16.40 21.93 -32.01
N GLY A 606 15.66 21.58 -30.96
CA GLY A 606 14.87 20.36 -30.85
C GLY A 606 13.52 20.39 -31.56
N SER A 607 12.54 19.65 -31.04
CA SER A 607 11.16 19.58 -31.55
C SER A 607 10.12 19.77 -30.44
N GLU A 608 8.94 20.28 -30.80
CA GLU A 608 7.84 20.50 -29.86
C GLU A 608 7.31 19.19 -29.25
N GLY A 609 6.99 19.24 -27.96
CA GLY A 609 6.50 18.09 -27.18
C GLY A 609 7.55 17.01 -26.94
N THR A 610 8.84 17.32 -27.15
CA THR A 610 9.96 16.42 -26.88
C THR A 610 11.16 17.17 -26.31
N ASN A 611 11.43 18.38 -26.82
CA ASN A 611 12.52 19.24 -26.33
C ASN A 611 12.04 20.56 -25.72
N TRP A 612 10.79 20.91 -25.98
CA TRP A 612 10.08 21.92 -25.22
C TRP A 612 8.61 21.56 -25.15
N ASP A 613 7.94 22.10 -24.15
CA ASP A 613 6.54 21.76 -23.89
C ASP A 613 5.64 22.16 -25.04
N LEU A 614 4.67 21.29 -25.30
CA LEU A 614 3.58 21.54 -26.24
C LEU A 614 2.25 21.33 -25.54
N LEU A 615 1.49 22.41 -25.42
CA LEU A 615 0.10 22.37 -25.00
C LEU A 615 -0.82 22.32 -26.22
N ASN A 616 -1.67 21.30 -26.28
CA ASN A 616 -2.64 21.11 -27.34
C ASN A 616 -4.06 21.37 -26.84
N PHE A 617 -4.91 21.89 -27.72
CA PHE A 617 -6.33 22.06 -27.43
C PHE A 617 -7.24 21.68 -28.60
N THR A 618 -8.47 21.25 -28.31
CA THR A 618 -9.52 21.21 -29.35
C THR A 618 -10.15 22.58 -29.51
N THR A 619 -10.55 23.20 -28.38
CA THR A 619 -11.08 24.56 -28.31
C THR A 619 -10.31 25.36 -27.27
N LEU A 620 -9.82 26.56 -27.64
CA LEU A 620 -9.24 27.54 -26.74
C LEU A 620 -10.20 28.72 -26.59
N ASN A 621 -10.58 29.04 -25.37
CA ASN A 621 -11.35 30.23 -25.03
C ASN A 621 -10.42 31.28 -24.42
N LEU A 622 -10.30 32.41 -25.09
CA LEU A 622 -9.67 33.61 -24.55
C LEU A 622 -10.78 34.54 -24.09
N THR A 623 -10.73 35.01 -22.85
CA THR A 623 -11.84 35.69 -22.16
C THR A 623 -11.97 37.17 -22.49
N ASP A 624 -11.18 38.05 -21.85
CA ASP A 624 -11.06 39.45 -22.23
C ASP A 624 -9.62 39.74 -22.67
N LYS A 625 -9.46 40.59 -23.69
CA LYS A 625 -8.15 41.04 -24.16
C LYS A 625 -7.42 41.94 -23.15
N THR A 626 -8.11 42.38 -22.10
CA THR A 626 -7.50 43.12 -20.98
C THR A 626 -6.95 42.23 -19.88
N ASP A 627 -7.31 40.95 -19.88
CA ASP A 627 -6.80 39.99 -18.91
C ASP A 627 -5.33 39.69 -19.20
N THR A 628 -4.62 39.19 -18.18
CA THR A 628 -3.21 38.83 -18.29
C THR A 628 -3.03 37.34 -17.99
N PHE A 629 -2.43 36.62 -18.94
CA PHE A 629 -2.05 35.23 -18.78
C PHE A 629 -0.53 35.10 -18.75
N THR A 630 0.02 34.54 -17.67
CA THR A 630 1.48 34.46 -17.49
C THR A 630 2.03 33.22 -18.20
N ILE A 631 3.16 33.36 -18.89
CA ILE A 631 3.98 32.23 -19.35
C ILE A 631 5.32 32.32 -18.65
N ASN A 632 5.68 31.29 -17.88
CA ASN A 632 7.02 31.17 -17.33
C ASN A 632 7.89 30.36 -18.29
N VAL A 633 9.02 30.92 -18.70
CA VAL A 633 10.02 30.27 -19.55
C VAL A 633 11.07 29.61 -18.67
N LEU A 634 11.02 28.28 -18.60
CA LEU A 634 11.86 27.47 -17.74
C LEU A 634 12.91 26.73 -18.58
N GLY A 635 14.17 27.10 -18.42
CA GLY A 635 15.29 26.38 -19.03
C GLY A 635 15.65 25.14 -18.24
N LEU A 636 15.84 24.03 -18.92
CA LEU A 636 16.32 22.76 -18.38
C LEU A 636 17.75 22.51 -18.85
N ASP A 637 18.60 22.02 -17.95
CA ASP A 637 19.86 21.39 -18.35
C ASP A 637 19.60 19.89 -18.58
N PRO A 638 19.70 19.38 -19.83
CA PRO A 638 19.42 17.99 -20.15
C PRO A 638 20.45 17.00 -19.59
N THR A 639 21.49 17.48 -18.89
CA THR A 639 22.51 16.63 -18.24
C THR A 639 22.33 16.52 -16.73
N THR A 640 21.61 17.46 -16.12
CA THR A 640 21.35 17.47 -14.67
C THR A 640 19.87 17.38 -14.32
N ASP A 641 18.98 17.53 -15.31
CA ASP A 641 17.52 17.38 -15.22
C ASP A 641 16.87 18.31 -14.20
N LEU A 642 17.55 19.44 -13.96
CA LEU A 642 17.15 20.55 -13.12
C LEU A 642 17.07 21.83 -13.96
N SER A 643 16.62 22.92 -13.32
CA SER A 643 16.71 24.25 -13.91
C SER A 643 18.15 24.55 -14.34
N GLY A 644 18.31 24.89 -15.61
CA GLY A 644 19.62 25.03 -16.21
C GLY A 644 19.59 25.60 -17.63
N SER A 645 20.73 25.51 -18.29
CA SER A 645 20.93 26.01 -19.65
C SER A 645 20.50 24.98 -20.69
N PRO A 646 19.51 25.30 -21.55
CA PRO A 646 19.13 24.42 -22.64
C PRO A 646 20.28 24.27 -23.66
N THR A 647 20.31 23.12 -24.33
CA THR A 647 21.35 22.77 -25.31
C THR A 647 20.94 23.08 -26.76
N GLY A 648 21.67 22.52 -27.71
CA GLY A 648 21.39 22.63 -29.16
C GLY A 648 22.06 23.82 -29.81
N ASP A 649 21.84 25.02 -29.27
CA ASP A 649 22.40 26.27 -29.81
C ASP A 649 22.50 27.35 -28.72
N ASN A 650 23.26 28.40 -28.99
CA ASN A 650 23.33 29.56 -28.10
C ASN A 650 22.09 30.45 -28.28
N LEU A 651 21.36 30.74 -27.21
CA LEU A 651 20.18 31.61 -27.23
C LEU A 651 20.44 33.00 -27.83
N TRP A 652 21.66 33.57 -27.67
CA TRP A 652 22.07 34.82 -28.33
C TRP A 652 21.99 34.78 -29.86
N THR A 653 22.10 33.58 -30.45
CA THR A 653 22.03 33.36 -31.89
C THR A 653 20.62 33.05 -32.40
N GLN A 654 19.66 32.88 -31.49
CA GLN A 654 18.27 32.52 -31.77
C GLN A 654 17.33 33.74 -31.89
N GLY A 655 17.89 34.93 -32.14
CA GLY A 655 17.10 36.13 -32.35
C GLY A 655 16.15 35.98 -33.55
N GLY A 656 14.84 35.98 -33.29
CA GLY A 656 13.80 35.76 -34.30
C GLY A 656 13.36 34.31 -34.48
N THR A 657 13.92 33.37 -33.72
CA THR A 657 13.44 31.97 -33.68
C THR A 657 12.06 31.91 -33.02
N GLN A 658 11.23 30.97 -33.46
CA GLN A 658 9.87 30.77 -32.99
C GLN A 658 9.72 29.34 -32.45
N TRP A 659 9.39 29.18 -31.17
CA TRP A 659 9.07 27.89 -30.57
C TRP A 659 7.57 27.76 -30.41
N LYS A 660 7.00 26.76 -31.07
CA LYS A 660 5.56 26.49 -31.02
C LYS A 660 5.24 25.83 -29.68
N PHE A 661 4.46 26.50 -28.86
CA PHE A 661 4.16 26.06 -27.49
C PHE A 661 2.66 25.75 -27.29
N LEU A 662 1.79 26.27 -28.15
CA LEU A 662 0.34 26.13 -27.99
C LEU A 662 -0.33 25.98 -29.37
N GLN A 663 -1.05 24.87 -29.59
CA GLN A 663 -1.70 24.59 -30.87
C GLN A 663 -3.05 23.91 -30.72
N GLY A 664 -3.93 24.08 -31.72
CA GLY A 664 -5.23 23.43 -31.69
C GLY A 664 -6.12 23.73 -32.89
N SER A 665 -7.41 23.43 -32.77
CA SER A 665 -8.36 23.52 -33.89
C SER A 665 -9.21 24.79 -33.86
N THR A 666 -9.85 25.10 -32.74
CA THR A 666 -10.81 26.22 -32.61
C THR A 666 -10.32 27.22 -31.57
N ILE A 667 -10.33 28.51 -31.90
CA ILE A 667 -9.98 29.59 -30.96
C ILE A 667 -11.14 30.58 -30.90
N ASN A 668 -11.67 30.77 -29.70
CA ASN A 668 -12.66 31.78 -29.39
C ASN A 668 -11.93 33.01 -28.82
N TRP A 669 -11.74 34.00 -29.68
CA TRP A 669 -11.11 35.27 -29.34
C TRP A 669 -12.11 36.15 -28.60
N GLY A 670 -11.96 36.33 -27.29
CA GLY A 670 -12.76 37.22 -26.48
C GLY A 670 -12.99 38.57 -27.17
N GLY A 671 -14.24 38.87 -27.56
CA GLY A 671 -14.55 40.03 -28.42
C GLY A 671 -14.81 39.73 -29.91
N GLY A 672 -14.86 38.46 -30.31
CA GLY A 672 -15.47 37.95 -31.54
C GLY A 672 -14.53 37.81 -32.75
N SER A 673 -13.72 38.82 -33.06
CA SER A 673 -12.72 38.73 -34.14
C SER A 673 -11.35 38.34 -33.60
N GLN A 674 -10.52 37.72 -34.45
CA GLN A 674 -9.13 37.42 -34.12
C GLN A 674 -8.40 38.68 -33.63
N TRP A 675 -7.70 38.56 -32.50
CA TRP A 675 -6.91 39.64 -31.92
C TRP A 675 -5.74 40.03 -32.82
N SER A 676 -5.38 41.31 -32.80
CA SER A 676 -4.17 41.82 -33.44
C SER A 676 -2.91 41.38 -32.70
N ASP A 677 -1.74 41.41 -33.37
CA ASP A 677 -0.46 41.07 -32.75
C ASP A 677 -0.18 41.89 -31.47
N ALA A 678 -0.60 43.15 -31.43
CA ALA A 678 -0.43 44.00 -30.26
C ALA A 678 -1.31 43.56 -29.07
N GLU A 679 -2.52 43.09 -29.35
CA GLU A 679 -3.42 42.56 -28.32
C GLU A 679 -2.90 41.22 -27.79
N ILE A 680 -2.40 40.34 -28.66
CA ILE A 680 -1.78 39.06 -28.24
C ILE A 680 -0.54 39.30 -27.38
N LYS A 681 0.33 40.23 -27.79
CA LYS A 681 1.53 40.62 -27.01
C LYS A 681 1.19 41.24 -25.66
N SER A 682 0.03 41.89 -25.53
CA SER A 682 -0.40 42.50 -24.27
C SER A 682 -1.09 41.50 -23.35
N TYR A 683 -1.71 40.47 -23.89
CA TYR A 683 -2.43 39.44 -23.12
C TYR A 683 -1.46 38.47 -22.44
N PHE A 684 -0.39 38.07 -23.13
CA PHE A 684 0.61 37.15 -22.57
C PHE A 684 1.75 37.90 -21.87
N ASP A 685 1.83 37.77 -20.55
CA ASP A 685 2.97 38.21 -19.73
C ASP A 685 4.04 37.12 -19.72
N VAL A 686 5.12 37.29 -20.50
CA VAL A 686 6.19 36.29 -20.59
C VAL A 686 7.28 36.61 -19.57
N ARG A 687 7.44 35.73 -18.59
CA ARG A 687 8.48 35.79 -17.56
C ARG A 687 9.60 34.85 -17.93
N TYR A 688 10.81 35.38 -17.97
CA TYR A 688 11.99 34.63 -18.44
C TYR A 688 13.19 34.82 -17.51
N ASP A 689 12.95 35.26 -16.27
CA ASP A 689 14.01 35.55 -15.30
C ASP A 689 14.91 34.33 -15.03
N ASP A 690 14.34 33.12 -15.02
CA ASP A 690 15.07 31.87 -14.80
C ASP A 690 16.07 31.59 -15.92
N ILE A 691 15.60 31.58 -17.18
CA ILE A 691 16.47 31.35 -18.32
C ILE A 691 17.44 32.53 -18.55
N ALA A 692 17.05 33.76 -18.23
CA ALA A 692 17.94 34.92 -18.28
C ALA A 692 19.09 34.82 -17.30
N TYR A 693 18.84 34.29 -16.10
CA TYR A 693 19.87 34.04 -15.11
C TYR A 693 20.87 32.98 -15.60
N GLN A 694 20.36 31.85 -16.11
CA GLN A 694 21.19 30.74 -16.61
C GLN A 694 22.03 31.13 -17.82
N GLU A 695 21.44 31.84 -18.79
CA GLU A 695 22.10 32.24 -20.04
C GLU A 695 22.83 33.59 -19.96
N ASN A 696 22.74 34.28 -18.82
CA ASN A 696 23.27 35.64 -18.60
C ASN A 696 22.74 36.66 -19.64
N MET A 697 21.42 36.68 -19.84
CA MET A 697 20.74 37.43 -20.92
C MET A 697 19.80 38.53 -20.41
N TRP A 698 20.33 39.39 -19.54
CA TRP A 698 19.58 40.51 -18.99
C TRP A 698 19.29 41.58 -20.06
N GLY A 699 18.00 41.90 -20.26
CA GLY A 699 17.56 42.94 -21.20
C GLY A 699 17.20 42.46 -22.61
N ALA A 700 17.04 41.15 -22.81
CA ALA A 700 16.36 40.62 -23.99
C ALA A 700 14.83 40.69 -23.84
N ASP A 701 14.08 40.41 -24.89
CA ASP A 701 12.61 40.39 -24.83
C ASP A 701 12.07 39.05 -25.35
N TRP A 702 11.08 38.50 -24.66
CA TRP A 702 10.25 37.39 -25.13
C TRP A 702 8.82 37.85 -25.36
N TYR A 703 8.20 37.37 -26.42
CA TYR A 703 6.79 37.67 -26.68
C TYR A 703 6.09 36.55 -27.44
N VAL A 704 4.76 36.51 -27.28
CA VAL A 704 3.91 35.58 -28.02
C VAL A 704 3.52 36.16 -29.36
N SER A 705 3.45 35.28 -30.36
CA SER A 705 2.89 35.56 -31.68
C SER A 705 1.94 34.45 -32.09
N TYR A 706 1.03 34.75 -33.00
CA TYR A 706 0.09 33.78 -33.54
C TYR A 706 0.22 33.69 -35.06
N ASN A 707 0.35 32.46 -35.57
CA ASN A 707 0.40 32.21 -37.01
C ASN A 707 -0.25 30.85 -37.31
N SER A 708 -1.11 30.82 -38.33
CA SER A 708 -1.63 29.57 -38.91
C SER A 708 -2.23 28.57 -37.91
N GLY A 709 -2.96 29.05 -36.89
CA GLY A 709 -3.65 28.19 -35.91
C GLY A 709 -2.82 27.80 -34.67
N ALA A 710 -1.58 28.28 -34.56
CA ALA A 710 -0.71 28.03 -33.43
C ALA A 710 -0.09 29.31 -32.87
N PHE A 711 0.28 29.26 -31.59
CA PHE A 711 1.01 30.30 -30.90
C PHE A 711 2.47 29.89 -30.74
N TYR A 712 3.34 30.90 -30.84
CA TYR A 712 4.78 30.75 -30.79
C TYR A 712 5.37 31.73 -29.79
N LEU A 713 6.29 31.25 -28.96
CA LEU A 713 7.20 32.09 -28.18
C LEU A 713 8.34 32.53 -29.10
N GLN A 714 8.61 33.82 -29.12
CA GLN A 714 9.69 34.41 -29.91
C GLN A 714 10.70 35.11 -29.01
N PHE A 715 11.97 34.87 -29.30
CA PHE A 715 13.07 35.52 -28.62
C PHE A 715 13.62 36.69 -29.44
N SER A 716 13.83 37.83 -28.80
CA SER A 716 14.44 39.02 -29.38
C SER A 716 15.65 39.47 -28.57
N ALA A 717 16.85 39.23 -29.09
CA ALA A 717 18.07 39.78 -28.55
C ALA A 717 18.12 41.30 -28.79
N VAL A 718 18.05 42.10 -27.73
CA VAL A 718 18.33 43.54 -27.83
C VAL A 718 19.85 43.72 -27.97
N PRO A 719 20.36 44.44 -29.00
CA PRO A 719 21.79 44.69 -29.12
C PRO A 719 22.29 45.48 -27.91
N GLU A 720 23.43 45.09 -27.33
CA GLU A 720 24.05 45.80 -26.21
C GLU A 720 24.12 47.33 -26.45
N PRO A 721 24.01 48.17 -25.39
CA PRO A 721 24.19 49.63 -25.50
C PRO A 721 25.50 50.04 -26.20
N SER A 722 26.52 49.19 -26.11
CA SER A 722 27.83 49.36 -26.76
C SER A 722 27.73 49.44 -28.29
N THR A 723 26.81 48.68 -28.91
CA THR A 723 26.56 48.69 -30.36
C THR A 723 25.95 50.00 -30.81
N TYR A 724 25.01 50.54 -30.02
CA TYR A 724 24.47 51.88 -30.25
C TYR A 724 25.55 52.95 -30.09
N MET A 725 26.41 52.85 -29.08
CA MET A 725 27.52 53.80 -28.89
C MET A 725 28.60 53.70 -29.97
N MET A 726 28.84 52.51 -30.52
CA MET A 726 29.77 52.28 -31.63
C MET A 726 29.23 52.83 -32.95
N VAL A 727 27.95 52.59 -33.27
CA VAL A 727 27.28 53.15 -34.46
C VAL A 727 27.19 54.67 -34.36
N THR A 728 26.89 55.20 -33.18
CA THR A 728 26.89 56.66 -32.94
C THR A 728 28.31 57.22 -33.04
N GLY A 729 29.32 56.52 -32.54
CA GLY A 729 30.74 56.88 -32.69
C GLY A 729 31.21 56.89 -34.15
N LEU A 730 30.80 55.89 -34.95
CA LEU A 730 31.12 55.78 -36.38
C LEU A 730 30.49 56.92 -37.20
N LEU A 731 29.33 57.44 -36.80
CA LEU A 731 28.67 58.60 -37.44
C LEU A 731 29.22 59.95 -36.93
N MET A 732 29.70 60.03 -35.69
CA MET A 732 30.29 61.27 -35.14
C MET A 732 31.73 61.54 -35.62
N VAL A 733 32.54 60.51 -35.90
CA VAL A 733 33.94 60.67 -36.33
C VAL A 733 34.09 61.40 -37.70
N PRO A 734 33.26 61.13 -38.72
CA PRO A 734 33.22 61.93 -39.96
C PRO A 734 32.79 63.39 -39.71
N GLY A 735 31.82 63.61 -38.81
CA GLY A 735 31.35 64.95 -38.45
C GLY A 735 32.41 65.81 -37.76
N ILE A 736 33.13 65.22 -36.79
CA ILE A 736 34.19 65.92 -36.03
C ILE A 736 35.42 66.19 -36.90
N SER A 737 35.76 65.29 -37.83
CA SER A 737 36.85 65.50 -38.79
C SER A 737 36.52 66.58 -39.83
N TYR A 738 35.26 66.71 -40.26
CA TYR A 738 34.79 67.81 -41.10
C TYR A 738 34.88 69.18 -40.38
N VAL A 739 34.47 69.24 -39.11
CA VAL A 739 34.56 70.47 -38.29
C VAL A 739 36.01 70.89 -38.02
N ARG A 740 36.93 69.93 -37.81
CA ARG A 740 38.37 70.23 -37.69
C ARG A 740 38.96 70.79 -39.00
N ARG A 741 38.54 70.28 -40.16
CA ARG A 741 38.99 70.78 -41.47
C ARG A 741 38.52 72.22 -41.76
N LEU A 742 37.35 72.60 -41.27
CA LEU A 742 36.86 73.99 -41.35
C LEU A 742 37.62 74.96 -40.43
N ARG A 743 38.04 74.50 -39.24
CA ARG A 743 38.82 75.33 -38.31
C ARG A 743 40.24 75.60 -38.82
N ASN A 744 40.88 74.63 -39.47
CA ASN A 744 42.23 74.84 -40.04
C ASN A 744 42.23 75.82 -41.22
N LYS A 745 41.16 75.88 -42.03
CA LYS A 745 41.03 76.90 -43.10
C LYS A 745 40.83 78.33 -42.59
N LYS A 746 40.38 78.52 -41.35
CA LYS A 746 40.24 79.86 -40.73
C LYS A 746 41.53 80.34 -40.07
N ALA A 747 42.48 79.46 -39.77
CA ALA A 747 43.73 79.81 -39.10
C ALA A 747 44.82 80.34 -40.06
N GLU A 748 44.75 79.98 -41.35
CA GLU A 748 45.70 80.46 -42.38
C GLU A 748 45.40 81.87 -42.92
N ALA A 749 44.28 82.49 -42.53
CA ALA A 749 43.85 83.79 -43.06
C ALA A 749 44.24 85.02 -42.19
N ASN A 750 44.96 84.84 -41.07
CA ASN A 750 45.16 85.90 -40.07
C ASN A 750 46.63 86.11 -39.62
N VAL A 751 47.62 85.80 -40.47
CA VAL A 751 49.03 86.12 -40.19
C VAL A 751 49.54 87.10 -41.25
N ASP A 752 49.20 88.38 -41.11
CA ASP A 752 50.09 89.48 -41.50
C ASP A 752 49.80 90.73 -40.67
N GLU A 753 50.83 91.54 -40.48
CA GLU A 753 50.94 92.78 -39.67
C GLU A 753 51.27 92.63 -38.18
N SER A 754 52.57 92.53 -37.93
CA SER A 754 53.22 93.11 -36.75
C SER A 754 53.32 94.65 -36.88
N PRO A 755 53.54 95.37 -35.76
CA PRO A 755 54.70 96.25 -35.77
C PRO A 755 55.53 96.17 -34.48
N LEU A 756 56.85 96.16 -34.70
CA LEU A 756 57.92 96.29 -33.71
C LEU A 756 57.98 97.73 -33.15
N PRO A 757 58.75 97.95 -32.07
CA PRO A 757 60.17 98.23 -32.26
C PRO A 757 61.12 97.14 -31.78
#